data_AF-A0A8B8B2D9-F1
#
_entry.id   AF-A0A8B8B2D9-F1
#
_cell.length_a   1.000
_cell.length_b   1.000
_cell.length_c   1.000
_cell.angle_alpha   90.00
_cell.angle_beta   90.00
_cell.angle_gamma   90.00
#
_symmetry.space_group_name_H-M   'P 1'
#
loop_
_entity.id
_entity.type
_entity.pdbx_description
1 polymer ?
#
loop_
_entity_poly.entity_id
_entity_poly.type
_entity_poly.pdbx_seq_one_letter_code
_entity_poly.pdbx_strand_id
1 'polypeptide(L)'
;MSAPLLPCRWIHLMSGEMEIWILHILLGHLVINPINSISLPNIALGKDAYQSSTYNSITGAEKAVDGLKSNLSFSGGQCAVSASGEKTALWRVELGDVSSIQNITIYYRTENLFWNASNGFTEVFVGFYVYVSNTTNKDDGQLCFHDNEHFNPSTIPAVLTLNCTLQGRYVIYYNERTDGQPDYYFKYVGTHLCEFEVYGCQQGFYGDNCMSTCPDNCLSNLCELVTGNCFQCDAGYKGPRCDMECDSGMYGQDCGNTCGSCINNTQCHHVNGSCLQGCGPGYQGDKCTEECPSGKYGINCQHDCSSTCNALHSCNRTTGECIGGCEPGWKGFFCKQKCDGGMYGQDCVNTCGSCINNTQCHHVNGSCLQGCGPGYQGNECKEECPPGTYGHDCKHHCSVTCSVSNSCNRTSGECVGGCKPGWKGFLCKQECDGGMYGQDCGNTCGSCINDTQCHHINGTCLHVQGCGPGYKGDKCIEECSMGTYGNDCKYNCSSTCSVPQRCKKTTGECIGGCTSGWKGFMCERICDNGMYGEDCSKTCGFCFNNTQCHHVYGSCLQGCGSGYLGNKCTEVTSLMAKQQSCEHSIYISAGVLATIVIVGTILNLLIWKRKHQKLKNNSKNITNSHVLDKQEKTIPSTYAELGDIDKQHTYDDIHHYSEANNSK
;
A
#
# COMPACT_ATOMS: atom_id res chain seq x y z
N MET A 1 39.48 39.04 24.31
CA MET A 1 39.29 40.49 24.46
C MET A 1 38.33 40.91 23.38
N SER A 2 37.12 41.43 23.58
CA SER A 2 36.30 41.72 24.76
C SER A 2 34.92 42.01 24.14
N ALA A 3 33.83 41.43 24.66
CA ALA A 3 32.52 42.08 24.50
C ALA A 3 32.59 43.47 25.18
N PRO A 4 31.75 44.48 24.82
CA PRO A 4 30.44 44.53 25.49
C PRO A 4 29.26 45.29 24.79
N LEU A 5 28.04 44.84 25.17
CA LEU A 5 26.87 45.59 25.65
C LEU A 5 25.94 46.44 24.72
N LEU A 6 24.65 46.06 24.77
CA LEU A 6 23.38 46.85 24.63
C LEU A 6 23.30 48.00 25.69
N PRO A 7 22.26 48.90 25.85
CA PRO A 7 20.81 48.85 25.46
C PRO A 7 20.09 50.24 25.22
N CYS A 8 18.73 50.24 25.31
CA CYS A 8 17.70 51.32 25.49
C CYS A 8 16.75 51.49 24.28
N ARG A 9 15.42 51.17 24.25
CA ARG A 9 14.22 51.25 25.14
C ARG A 9 13.44 52.58 25.04
N TRP A 10 12.22 52.53 24.46
CA TRP A 10 10.99 53.32 24.72
C TRP A 10 9.79 52.45 24.21
N ILE A 11 8.74 52.01 24.95
CA ILE A 11 7.73 52.65 25.84
C ILE A 11 6.73 53.48 24.98
N HIS A 12 5.38 53.34 24.96
CA HIS A 12 4.36 52.96 25.96
C HIS A 12 2.95 52.66 25.33
N LEU A 13 2.16 51.79 26.00
CA LEU A 13 0.71 51.91 26.43
C LEU A 13 -0.41 52.28 25.42
N MET A 14 -1.71 51.92 25.54
CA MET A 14 -2.66 51.60 26.64
C MET A 14 -3.66 50.52 26.13
N SER A 15 -4.61 49.87 26.83
CA SER A 15 -5.40 50.06 28.07
C SER A 15 -6.15 48.73 28.35
N GLY A 16 -6.24 48.21 29.59
CA GLY A 16 -7.39 48.37 30.52
C GLY A 16 -8.33 47.15 30.48
N GLU A 17 -8.17 46.16 31.38
CA GLU A 17 -8.81 45.97 32.71
C GLU A 17 -10.29 45.51 32.71
N MET A 18 -10.57 44.40 33.39
CA MET A 18 -11.66 44.30 34.38
C MET A 18 -11.54 43.03 35.24
N GLU A 19 -11.97 43.17 36.50
CA GLU A 19 -11.64 42.41 37.70
C GLU A 19 -12.74 41.41 38.18
N ILE A 20 -12.29 40.43 38.99
CA ILE A 20 -12.87 39.87 40.23
C ILE A 20 -14.29 39.28 40.23
N TRP A 21 -14.39 38.01 40.65
CA TRP A 21 -15.42 37.53 41.59
C TRP A 21 -14.81 36.60 42.63
N ILE A 22 -14.88 37.04 43.90
CA ILE A 22 -14.39 36.41 45.12
C ILE A 22 -15.60 35.93 45.94
N LEU A 23 -15.45 34.73 46.53
CA LEU A 23 -16.12 34.18 47.72
C LEU A 23 -17.60 34.56 47.99
N HIS A 24 -18.52 33.62 47.79
CA HIS A 24 -19.86 33.58 48.44
C HIS A 24 -20.36 32.14 48.64
N ILE A 25 -19.70 31.29 49.44
CA ILE A 25 -20.36 30.14 50.12
C ILE A 25 -19.70 29.89 51.48
N LEU A 26 -19.93 30.78 52.44
CA LEU A 26 -19.82 30.51 53.87
C LEU A 26 -20.80 31.45 54.57
N LEU A 27 -22.06 31.02 54.67
CA LEU A 27 -23.09 31.45 55.64
C LEU A 27 -24.43 30.77 55.27
N GLY A 28 -24.44 29.44 55.28
CA GLY A 28 -25.67 28.65 55.30
C GLY A 28 -26.03 28.36 56.74
N HIS A 29 -26.74 29.29 57.39
CA HIS A 29 -27.42 28.99 58.64
C HIS A 29 -28.40 27.85 58.38
N LEU A 30 -28.19 26.70 59.03
CA LEU A 30 -29.19 25.67 59.22
C LEU A 30 -30.36 26.31 59.99
N VAL A 31 -31.31 26.85 59.26
CA VAL A 31 -32.70 26.89 59.72
C VAL A 31 -33.11 25.43 59.75
N ILE A 32 -33.07 24.84 60.94
CA ILE A 32 -33.81 23.60 61.19
C ILE A 32 -35.27 24.02 61.08
N ASN A 33 -35.82 23.94 59.86
CA ASN A 33 -37.26 23.96 59.70
C ASN A 33 -37.81 22.90 60.66
N PRO A 34 -38.88 23.20 61.43
CA PRO A 34 -39.55 22.14 62.17
C PRO A 34 -39.85 21.04 61.15
N ILE A 35 -39.43 19.82 61.46
CA ILE A 35 -39.80 18.64 60.69
C ILE A 35 -41.32 18.71 60.59
N ASN A 36 -41.85 19.04 59.42
CA ASN A 36 -43.28 18.91 59.16
C ASN A 36 -43.57 17.43 59.40
N SER A 37 -44.19 17.13 60.54
CA SER A 37 -44.60 15.79 60.87
C SER A 37 -45.66 15.41 59.86
N ILE A 38 -45.34 14.45 58.98
CA ILE A 38 -46.26 14.00 57.95
C ILE A 38 -47.50 13.42 58.64
N SER A 39 -48.67 13.91 58.23
CA SER A 39 -49.95 13.41 58.74
C SER A 39 -50.46 12.29 57.84
N LEU A 40 -50.44 11.05 58.35
CA LEU A 40 -51.04 9.90 57.67
C LEU A 40 -52.51 9.73 58.07
N PRO A 41 -53.41 9.31 57.16
CA PRO A 41 -54.81 9.06 57.49
C PRO A 41 -54.99 7.73 58.22
N ASN A 42 -56.03 7.63 59.05
CA ASN A 42 -56.49 6.34 59.59
C ASN A 42 -57.22 5.57 58.47
N ILE A 43 -56.53 4.63 57.83
CA ILE A 43 -57.04 3.83 56.72
C ILE A 43 -57.96 2.68 57.16
N ALA A 44 -58.08 2.42 58.46
CA ALA A 44 -59.06 1.48 59.02
C ALA A 44 -60.45 2.11 59.25
N LEU A 45 -60.55 3.44 59.29
CA LEU A 45 -61.80 4.15 59.62
C LEU A 45 -62.94 3.75 58.65
N GLY A 46 -64.03 3.24 59.22
CA GLY A 46 -65.24 2.83 58.51
C GLY A 46 -65.07 1.58 57.63
N LYS A 47 -63.97 0.82 57.80
CA LYS A 47 -63.69 -0.39 57.03
C LYS A 47 -64.41 -1.63 57.58
N ASP A 48 -64.50 -2.66 56.75
CA ASP A 48 -65.10 -3.93 57.13
C ASP A 48 -64.23 -4.64 58.16
N ALA A 49 -64.82 -4.97 59.30
CA ALA A 49 -64.17 -5.66 60.40
C ALA A 49 -64.86 -6.99 60.73
N TYR A 50 -64.08 -7.93 61.25
CA TYR A 50 -64.52 -9.26 61.64
C TYR A 50 -63.97 -9.61 63.02
N GLN A 51 -64.76 -10.32 63.84
CA GLN A 51 -64.29 -10.92 65.09
C GLN A 51 -64.77 -12.35 65.23
N SER A 52 -63.97 -13.22 65.85
CA SER A 52 -64.24 -14.66 65.96
C SER A 52 -65.54 -14.99 66.68
N SER A 53 -65.93 -14.17 67.64
CA SER A 53 -67.19 -14.27 68.38
C SER A 53 -67.68 -12.87 68.75
N THR A 54 -68.99 -12.70 68.89
CA THR A 54 -69.62 -11.41 69.24
C THR A 54 -70.49 -11.60 70.47
N TYR A 55 -70.31 -10.76 71.49
CA TYR A 55 -71.08 -10.86 72.74
C TYR A 55 -72.57 -10.59 72.52
N ASN A 56 -72.92 -9.48 71.85
CA ASN A 56 -74.31 -9.16 71.47
C ASN A 56 -74.36 -8.19 70.27
N SER A 57 -75.56 -7.78 69.88
CA SER A 57 -75.78 -6.93 68.70
C SER A 57 -75.22 -5.50 68.79
N ILE A 58 -74.83 -5.01 69.98
CA ILE A 58 -74.27 -3.65 70.15
C ILE A 58 -72.73 -3.65 70.23
N THR A 59 -72.09 -4.83 70.19
CA THR A 59 -70.64 -4.99 70.34
C THR A 59 -69.97 -5.65 69.13
N GLY A 60 -70.49 -5.37 67.94
CA GLY A 60 -69.97 -5.89 66.67
C GLY A 60 -68.53 -5.46 66.39
N ALA A 61 -67.87 -6.14 65.45
CA ALA A 61 -66.46 -5.89 65.12
C ALA A 61 -66.22 -4.47 64.58
N GLU A 62 -67.20 -3.91 63.88
CA GLU A 62 -67.17 -2.58 63.27
C GLU A 62 -67.02 -1.45 64.28
N LYS A 63 -67.37 -1.72 65.55
CA LYS A 63 -67.23 -0.74 66.65
C LYS A 63 -65.80 -0.35 66.94
N ALA A 64 -64.83 -1.19 66.59
CA ALA A 64 -63.43 -0.85 66.76
C ALA A 64 -62.89 0.03 65.63
N VAL A 65 -63.66 0.35 64.60
CA VAL A 65 -63.20 1.14 63.45
C VAL A 65 -64.20 2.22 63.05
N ASP A 66 -65.14 2.58 63.94
CA ASP A 66 -66.17 3.58 63.67
C ASP A 66 -65.74 5.02 64.05
N GLY A 67 -64.57 5.17 64.68
CA GLY A 67 -64.01 6.46 65.10
C GLY A 67 -64.57 6.99 66.42
N LEU A 68 -65.44 6.25 67.11
CA LEU A 68 -66.09 6.69 68.34
C LEU A 68 -65.32 6.25 69.59
N LYS A 69 -64.83 7.21 70.38
CA LYS A 69 -63.99 6.94 71.58
C LYS A 69 -64.45 7.68 72.82
N SER A 70 -65.66 8.23 72.78
CA SER A 70 -66.20 9.10 73.82
C SER A 70 -66.65 8.32 75.06
N ASN A 71 -67.00 7.05 74.91
CA ASN A 71 -67.48 6.20 76.00
C ASN A 71 -66.90 4.78 75.84
N LEU A 72 -65.83 4.50 76.58
CA LEU A 72 -65.07 3.24 76.54
C LEU A 72 -65.62 2.18 77.52
N SER A 73 -66.91 2.29 77.87
CA SER A 73 -67.62 1.29 78.67
C SER A 73 -68.48 0.39 77.77
N PHE A 74 -68.80 -0.80 78.25
CA PHE A 74 -69.66 -1.72 77.52
C PHE A 74 -71.05 -1.18 77.24
N SER A 75 -71.66 -0.50 78.19
CA SER A 75 -72.96 0.14 77.99
C SER A 75 -72.89 1.35 77.04
N GLY A 76 -71.68 1.85 76.77
CA GLY A 76 -71.42 2.90 75.80
C GLY A 76 -71.63 2.47 74.35
N GLY A 77 -71.57 1.18 74.05
CA GLY A 77 -71.81 0.64 72.70
C GLY A 77 -70.78 1.06 71.62
N GLN A 78 -69.60 1.50 72.05
CA GLN A 78 -68.48 1.96 71.20
C GLN A 78 -67.29 0.98 71.27
N CYS A 79 -67.53 -0.29 71.61
CA CYS A 79 -66.46 -1.27 71.70
C CYS A 79 -66.87 -2.61 71.08
N ALA A 80 -65.96 -3.16 70.28
CA ALA A 80 -66.02 -4.53 69.77
C ALA A 80 -65.72 -5.48 70.93
N VAL A 81 -66.67 -6.34 71.25
CA VAL A 81 -66.58 -7.26 72.40
C VAL A 81 -66.97 -8.66 71.97
N SER A 82 -66.03 -9.58 72.16
CA SER A 82 -66.21 -11.01 71.93
C SER A 82 -66.93 -11.71 73.08
N ALA A 83 -67.36 -12.95 72.84
CA ALA A 83 -68.01 -13.76 73.86
C ALA A 83 -67.08 -14.06 75.05
N SER A 84 -67.66 -14.25 76.24
CA SER A 84 -66.91 -14.57 77.45
C SER A 84 -66.55 -16.05 77.54
N GLY A 85 -65.40 -16.37 78.12
CA GLY A 85 -64.99 -17.76 78.40
C GLY A 85 -64.15 -18.43 77.30
N GLU A 86 -63.74 -17.66 76.29
CA GLU A 86 -62.88 -18.14 75.20
C GLU A 86 -61.40 -18.08 75.59
N LYS A 87 -60.61 -19.04 75.10
CA LYS A 87 -59.14 -19.07 75.27
C LYS A 87 -58.39 -18.39 74.11
N THR A 88 -59.10 -18.05 73.04
CA THR A 88 -58.56 -17.32 71.89
C THR A 88 -59.54 -16.22 71.51
N ALA A 89 -59.03 -15.06 71.10
CA ALA A 89 -59.82 -13.95 70.61
C ALA A 89 -59.15 -13.40 69.35
N LEU A 90 -59.89 -13.35 68.24
CA LEU A 90 -59.41 -12.81 66.98
C LEU A 90 -60.33 -11.66 66.55
N TRP A 91 -59.72 -10.54 66.21
CA TRP A 91 -60.36 -9.42 65.52
C TRP A 91 -59.50 -9.02 64.33
N ARG A 92 -60.11 -8.62 63.22
CA ARG A 92 -59.38 -8.12 62.05
C ARG A 92 -60.16 -7.04 61.30
N VAL A 93 -59.43 -6.18 60.60
CA VAL A 93 -59.97 -5.19 59.66
C VAL A 93 -59.43 -5.43 58.25
N GLU A 94 -60.28 -5.25 57.24
CA GLU A 94 -59.91 -5.26 55.83
C GLU A 94 -59.73 -3.83 55.30
N LEU A 95 -58.51 -3.47 54.91
CA LEU A 95 -58.16 -2.11 54.47
C LEU A 95 -58.68 -1.78 53.05
N GLY A 96 -59.21 -2.78 52.33
CA GLY A 96 -59.67 -2.71 50.95
C GLY A 96 -58.61 -3.22 49.97
N ASP A 97 -57.47 -2.53 49.91
CA ASP A 97 -56.31 -2.90 49.10
C ASP A 97 -55.05 -3.05 49.98
N VAL A 98 -53.99 -3.62 49.41
CA VAL A 98 -52.67 -3.67 50.08
C VAL A 98 -52.23 -2.25 50.40
N SER A 99 -51.92 -2.01 51.66
CA SER A 99 -51.56 -0.70 52.18
C SER A 99 -50.25 -0.79 52.95
N SER A 100 -49.44 0.26 52.84
CA SER A 100 -48.25 0.45 53.67
C SER A 100 -48.69 1.06 55.00
N ILE A 101 -48.41 0.36 56.10
CA ILE A 101 -48.75 0.75 57.46
C ILE A 101 -47.53 1.44 58.08
N GLN A 102 -47.77 2.47 58.87
CA GLN A 102 -46.74 3.15 59.65
C GLN A 102 -46.93 2.90 61.13
N ASN A 103 -48.14 3.18 61.65
CA ASN A 103 -48.46 3.07 63.06
C ASN A 103 -49.85 2.46 63.24
N ILE A 104 -50.05 1.75 64.35
CA ILE A 104 -51.35 1.22 64.77
C ILE A 104 -51.64 1.74 66.17
N THR A 105 -52.81 2.32 66.40
CA THR A 105 -53.22 2.80 67.72
C THR A 105 -54.44 2.01 68.21
N ILE A 106 -54.28 1.35 69.34
CA ILE A 106 -55.28 0.48 69.96
C ILE A 106 -55.84 1.19 71.18
N TYR A 107 -57.16 1.37 71.22
CA TYR A 107 -57.91 1.87 72.36
C TYR A 107 -58.68 0.71 72.96
N TYR A 108 -58.37 0.41 74.21
CA TYR A 108 -59.04 -0.68 74.91
C TYR A 108 -60.26 -0.21 75.69
N ARG A 109 -61.15 -1.17 76.00
CA ARG A 109 -62.25 -0.98 76.94
C ARG A 109 -61.72 -0.75 78.35
N THR A 110 -62.10 0.39 78.93
CA THR A 110 -61.65 0.82 80.28
C THR A 110 -62.78 0.86 81.30
N GLU A 111 -64.04 0.68 80.86
CA GLU A 111 -65.25 1.01 81.62
C GLU A 111 -65.36 2.49 82.00
N ASN A 112 -64.58 3.37 81.36
CA ASN A 112 -64.36 4.76 81.79
C ASN A 112 -63.87 4.87 83.25
N LEU A 113 -63.23 3.81 83.76
CA LEU A 113 -62.62 3.78 85.07
C LEU A 113 -61.12 4.11 84.96
N PHE A 114 -60.50 4.43 86.10
CA PHE A 114 -59.06 4.63 86.16
C PHE A 114 -58.32 3.40 85.63
N TRP A 115 -57.31 3.64 84.80
CA TRP A 115 -56.50 2.59 84.19
C TRP A 115 -55.26 2.30 85.05
N ASN A 116 -55.36 1.26 85.87
CA ASN A 116 -54.30 0.75 86.74
C ASN A 116 -54.51 -0.75 86.99
N ALA A 117 -53.63 -1.40 87.74
CA ALA A 117 -53.69 -2.84 88.01
C ALA A 117 -54.97 -3.34 88.71
N SER A 118 -55.81 -2.45 89.26
CA SER A 118 -57.12 -2.82 89.82
C SER A 118 -58.23 -2.88 88.77
N ASN A 119 -57.97 -2.40 87.56
CA ASN A 119 -58.91 -2.51 86.45
C ASN A 119 -58.84 -3.92 85.85
N GLY A 120 -59.88 -4.73 86.02
CA GLY A 120 -59.86 -6.15 85.62
C GLY A 120 -59.59 -6.42 84.13
N PHE A 121 -59.63 -5.39 83.28
CA PHE A 121 -59.29 -5.52 81.87
C PHE A 121 -57.78 -5.49 81.59
N THR A 122 -56.94 -4.98 82.51
CA THR A 122 -55.49 -4.95 82.33
C THR A 122 -54.88 -6.36 82.23
N GLU A 123 -55.46 -7.34 82.94
CA GLU A 123 -55.05 -8.76 82.90
C GLU A 123 -55.56 -9.51 81.65
N VAL A 124 -56.59 -8.98 80.99
CA VAL A 124 -57.19 -9.57 79.78
C VAL A 124 -56.40 -9.21 78.53
N PHE A 125 -55.81 -8.00 78.50
CA PHE A 125 -55.20 -7.47 77.27
C PHE A 125 -53.75 -7.85 77.06
N VAL A 126 -53.05 -8.26 78.12
CA VAL A 126 -51.66 -8.74 78.01
C VAL A 126 -51.57 -10.03 77.18
N GLY A 127 -50.40 -10.25 76.57
CA GLY A 127 -50.08 -11.44 75.78
C GLY A 127 -50.60 -11.44 74.34
N PHE A 128 -51.04 -10.29 73.83
CA PHE A 128 -51.63 -10.18 72.51
C PHE A 128 -50.59 -10.09 71.38
N TYR A 129 -51.07 -10.34 70.18
CA TYR A 129 -50.36 -10.29 68.91
C TYR A 129 -51.08 -9.34 67.95
N VAL A 130 -50.32 -8.66 67.12
CA VAL A 130 -50.82 -7.94 65.95
C VAL A 130 -50.08 -8.47 64.73
N TYR A 131 -50.84 -8.91 63.74
CA TYR A 131 -50.32 -9.39 62.45
C TYR A 131 -50.80 -8.49 61.32
N VAL A 132 -49.97 -8.38 60.28
CA VAL A 132 -50.33 -7.75 59.01
C VAL A 132 -50.27 -8.83 57.94
N SER A 133 -51.37 -9.05 57.23
CA SER A 133 -51.51 -10.16 56.28
C SER A 133 -52.13 -9.70 54.96
N ASN A 134 -51.82 -10.40 53.87
CA ASN A 134 -52.53 -10.26 52.60
C ASN A 134 -53.73 -11.19 52.49
N THR A 135 -53.88 -12.12 53.43
CA THR A 135 -55.02 -13.04 53.51
C THR A 135 -55.79 -12.82 54.82
N THR A 136 -56.92 -13.49 54.92
CA THR A 136 -57.75 -13.49 56.12
C THR A 136 -57.12 -14.28 57.29
N ASN A 137 -56.05 -15.04 57.06
CA ASN A 137 -55.42 -15.91 58.06
C ASN A 137 -54.21 -15.20 58.69
N LYS A 138 -54.09 -15.30 60.02
CA LYS A 138 -52.96 -14.74 60.80
C LYS A 138 -51.65 -15.46 60.50
N ASP A 139 -51.72 -16.77 60.20
CA ASP A 139 -50.53 -17.61 60.01
C ASP A 139 -49.82 -17.33 58.67
N ASP A 140 -50.52 -16.69 57.73
CA ASP A 140 -49.95 -16.21 56.46
C ASP A 140 -49.36 -14.79 56.60
N GLY A 141 -49.59 -14.15 57.75
CA GLY A 141 -49.22 -12.76 58.02
C GLY A 141 -47.85 -12.61 58.66
N GLN A 142 -47.31 -11.40 58.58
CA GLN A 142 -46.11 -11.00 59.28
C GLN A 142 -46.46 -10.42 60.65
N LEU A 143 -45.71 -10.84 61.68
CA LEU A 143 -45.89 -10.34 63.04
C LEU A 143 -45.45 -8.88 63.12
N CYS A 144 -46.39 -8.00 63.44
CA CYS A 144 -46.14 -6.59 63.70
C CYS A 144 -45.70 -6.35 65.15
N PHE A 145 -46.42 -6.97 66.10
CA PHE A 145 -46.14 -6.82 67.52
C PHE A 145 -46.59 -8.06 68.28
N HIS A 146 -45.83 -8.46 69.30
CA HIS A 146 -46.21 -9.48 70.27
C HIS A 146 -45.85 -8.99 71.66
N ASP A 147 -46.84 -8.97 72.55
CA ASP A 147 -46.64 -8.72 73.99
C ASP A 147 -46.07 -9.98 74.67
N ASN A 148 -44.78 -10.23 74.47
CA ASN A 148 -44.07 -11.34 75.09
C ASN A 148 -43.61 -10.96 76.51
N GLU A 149 -44.56 -10.75 77.42
CA GLU A 149 -44.31 -10.24 78.79
C GLU A 149 -43.70 -8.82 78.80
N HIS A 150 -43.94 -8.05 77.74
CA HIS A 150 -43.52 -6.65 77.68
C HIS A 150 -44.37 -5.80 78.63
N PHE A 151 -45.64 -6.16 78.76
CA PHE A 151 -46.58 -5.54 79.68
C PHE A 151 -47.04 -6.48 80.79
N ASN A 152 -47.39 -5.87 81.92
CA ASN A 152 -48.12 -6.49 83.02
C ASN A 152 -49.30 -5.57 83.40
N PRO A 153 -50.20 -5.99 84.31
CA PRO A 153 -51.39 -5.22 84.66
C PRO A 153 -51.15 -3.78 85.14
N SER A 154 -49.93 -3.49 85.63
CA SER A 154 -49.55 -2.14 86.06
C SER A 154 -48.92 -1.28 84.96
N THR A 155 -48.45 -1.88 83.87
CA THR A 155 -47.65 -1.19 82.83
C THR A 155 -48.32 -1.13 81.47
N ILE A 156 -49.30 -1.99 81.17
CA ILE A 156 -50.07 -1.89 79.93
C ILE A 156 -50.79 -0.54 79.88
N PRO A 157 -50.71 0.25 78.80
CA PRO A 157 -51.44 1.51 78.69
C PRO A 157 -52.88 1.30 78.16
N ALA A 158 -53.81 2.20 78.52
CA ALA A 158 -55.19 2.18 78.01
C ALA A 158 -55.28 2.43 76.50
N VAL A 159 -54.33 3.22 75.99
CA VAL A 159 -54.15 3.53 74.58
C VAL A 159 -52.71 3.19 74.22
N LEU A 160 -52.54 2.26 73.28
CA LEU A 160 -51.23 1.77 72.86
C LEU A 160 -51.00 2.14 71.41
N THR A 161 -49.90 2.83 71.13
CA THR A 161 -49.46 3.07 69.74
C THR A 161 -48.26 2.19 69.43
N LEU A 162 -48.39 1.39 68.39
CA LEU A 162 -47.40 0.46 67.87
C LEU A 162 -46.80 1.04 66.60
N ASN A 163 -45.48 1.10 66.52
CA ASN A 163 -44.78 1.41 65.27
C ASN A 163 -44.73 0.11 64.44
N CYS A 164 -45.34 0.14 63.26
CA CYS A 164 -45.58 -1.04 62.43
C CYS A 164 -45.35 -0.71 60.96
N THR A 165 -44.11 -0.85 60.48
CA THR A 165 -43.73 -0.55 59.09
C THR A 165 -43.88 -1.79 58.20
N LEU A 166 -45.11 -2.31 58.09
CA LEU A 166 -45.43 -3.51 57.31
C LEU A 166 -46.43 -3.19 56.20
N GLN A 167 -46.55 -4.09 55.22
CA GLN A 167 -47.52 -3.99 54.13
C GLN A 167 -48.51 -5.13 54.20
N GLY A 168 -49.80 -4.82 54.06
CA GLY A 168 -50.84 -5.84 54.02
C GLY A 168 -52.22 -5.29 53.68
N ARG A 169 -53.15 -6.20 53.39
CA ARG A 169 -54.57 -5.90 53.18
C ARG A 169 -55.38 -6.02 54.47
N TYR A 170 -54.93 -6.87 55.39
CA TYR A 170 -55.59 -7.16 56.66
C TYR A 170 -54.67 -6.83 57.84
N VAL A 171 -55.24 -6.23 58.88
CA VAL A 171 -54.59 -6.11 60.19
C VAL A 171 -55.36 -6.95 61.19
N ILE A 172 -54.68 -7.84 61.90
CA ILE A 172 -55.28 -8.88 62.72
C ILE A 172 -54.78 -8.72 64.15
N TYR A 173 -55.68 -8.40 65.07
CA TYR A 173 -55.47 -8.52 66.50
C TYR A 173 -55.80 -9.96 66.93
N TYR A 174 -54.88 -10.59 67.64
CA TYR A 174 -55.05 -11.96 68.12
C TYR A 174 -54.54 -12.07 69.55
N ASN A 175 -55.27 -12.77 70.41
CA ASN A 175 -54.82 -13.05 71.77
C ASN A 175 -55.14 -14.50 72.11
N GLU A 176 -54.23 -15.20 72.78
CA GLU A 176 -54.40 -16.60 73.15
C GLU A 176 -53.91 -16.92 74.56
N ARG A 177 -54.52 -17.97 75.12
CA ARG A 177 -54.18 -18.53 76.43
C ARG A 177 -53.70 -19.97 76.32
N THR A 178 -52.42 -20.18 76.64
CA THR A 178 -51.73 -21.47 76.60
C THR A 178 -51.26 -21.87 78.00
N ASP A 179 -50.97 -23.16 78.18
CA ASP A 179 -50.43 -23.66 79.45
C ASP A 179 -48.98 -23.16 79.64
N GLY A 180 -48.66 -22.64 80.83
CA GLY A 180 -47.32 -22.11 81.15
C GLY A 180 -47.16 -20.59 81.05
N GLN A 181 -48.25 -19.84 80.81
CA GLN A 181 -48.26 -18.37 80.85
C GLN A 181 -48.13 -17.83 82.30
N PRO A 182 -47.73 -16.56 82.47
CA PRO A 182 -47.64 -15.93 83.78
C PRO A 182 -48.97 -15.95 84.55
N ASP A 183 -48.91 -16.16 85.86
CA ASP A 183 -50.10 -16.29 86.74
C ASP A 183 -51.02 -15.06 86.74
N TYR A 184 -50.52 -13.89 86.33
CA TYR A 184 -51.28 -12.64 86.25
C TYR A 184 -52.10 -12.51 84.96
N TYR A 185 -51.95 -13.43 84.00
CA TYR A 185 -52.79 -13.45 82.80
C TYR A 185 -54.19 -13.93 83.18
N PHE A 186 -55.22 -13.21 82.75
CA PHE A 186 -56.57 -13.69 82.95
C PHE A 186 -56.80 -14.99 82.16
N LYS A 187 -57.47 -15.97 82.78
CA LYS A 187 -57.68 -17.33 82.22
C LYS A 187 -58.38 -17.34 80.85
N TYR A 188 -59.16 -16.30 80.55
CA TYR A 188 -59.88 -16.13 79.30
C TYR A 188 -59.42 -14.85 78.60
N VAL A 189 -59.67 -14.75 77.31
CA VAL A 189 -59.38 -13.55 76.51
C VAL A 189 -60.66 -13.01 75.89
N GLY A 190 -60.63 -11.73 75.56
CA GLY A 190 -61.64 -11.11 74.73
C GLY A 190 -61.04 -9.98 73.90
N THR A 191 -61.70 -9.61 72.81
CA THR A 191 -61.25 -8.52 71.93
C THR A 191 -61.27 -7.18 72.67
N HIS A 192 -62.43 -6.78 73.18
CA HIS A 192 -62.63 -5.57 74.00
C HIS A 192 -61.92 -4.31 73.44
N LEU A 193 -61.95 -4.17 72.11
CA LEU A 193 -61.32 -3.07 71.37
C LEU A 193 -62.37 -1.97 71.20
N CYS A 194 -62.11 -0.78 71.71
CA CYS A 194 -63.00 0.37 71.51
C CYS A 194 -62.63 1.21 70.29
N GLU A 195 -61.36 1.20 69.89
CA GLU A 195 -60.94 1.72 68.59
C GLU A 195 -59.61 1.05 68.20
N PHE A 196 -59.42 0.81 66.92
CA PHE A 196 -58.25 0.23 66.31
C PHE A 196 -57.91 1.03 65.05
N GLU A 197 -57.04 2.01 65.22
CA GLU A 197 -56.62 2.89 64.14
C GLU A 197 -55.40 2.33 63.44
N VAL A 198 -55.41 2.35 62.11
CA VAL A 198 -54.29 1.94 61.28
C VAL A 198 -53.89 3.15 60.45
N TYR A 199 -52.71 3.71 60.69
CA TYR A 199 -52.20 4.88 59.99
C TYR A 199 -51.26 4.46 58.87
N GLY A 200 -51.56 4.88 57.64
CA GLY A 200 -50.82 4.44 56.46
C GLY A 200 -51.39 5.00 55.15
N CYS A 201 -50.90 4.48 54.02
CA CYS A 201 -51.42 4.81 52.69
C CYS A 201 -51.68 3.54 51.88
N GLN A 202 -52.67 3.60 50.99
CA GLN A 202 -52.83 2.56 49.95
C GLN A 202 -51.57 2.49 49.07
N GLN A 203 -51.28 1.30 48.54
CA GLN A 203 -50.15 1.10 47.64
C GLN A 203 -50.15 2.11 46.49
N GLY A 204 -48.97 2.64 46.15
CA GLY A 204 -48.81 3.66 45.11
C GLY A 204 -49.00 5.10 45.60
N PHE A 205 -49.28 5.34 46.89
CA PHE A 205 -49.42 6.69 47.45
C PHE A 205 -48.51 6.92 48.65
N TYR A 206 -48.05 8.17 48.83
CA TYR A 206 -47.19 8.61 49.91
C TYR A 206 -47.42 10.09 50.28
N GLY A 207 -46.75 10.54 51.33
CA GLY A 207 -46.73 11.94 51.77
C GLY A 207 -47.95 12.33 52.60
N ASP A 208 -48.12 13.65 52.81
CA ASP A 208 -49.20 14.20 53.63
C ASP A 208 -50.57 13.77 53.10
N ASN A 209 -51.35 13.12 53.97
CA ASN A 209 -52.67 12.55 53.67
C ASN A 209 -52.71 11.68 52.41
N CYS A 210 -51.59 11.03 52.04
CA CYS A 210 -51.48 10.18 50.85
C CYS A 210 -51.78 10.90 49.52
N MET A 211 -51.50 12.20 49.44
CA MET A 211 -51.83 13.01 48.26
C MET A 211 -50.83 12.89 47.10
N SER A 212 -49.68 12.23 47.30
CA SER A 212 -48.65 12.04 46.26
C SER A 212 -48.64 10.61 45.77
N THR A 213 -48.46 10.40 44.46
CA THR A 213 -48.29 9.07 43.87
C THR A 213 -46.82 8.66 43.87
N CYS A 214 -46.52 7.38 44.10
CA CYS A 214 -45.17 6.85 43.95
C CYS A 214 -44.62 7.14 42.54
N PRO A 215 -43.30 7.37 42.39
CA PRO A 215 -42.67 7.49 41.08
C PRO A 215 -42.96 6.30 40.15
N ASP A 216 -43.09 6.58 38.84
CA ASP A 216 -43.56 5.61 37.84
C ASP A 216 -42.68 4.35 37.73
N ASN A 217 -41.36 4.49 37.90
CA ASN A 217 -40.40 3.38 37.77
C ASN A 217 -40.03 2.75 39.13
N CYS A 218 -40.85 2.95 40.18
CA CYS A 218 -40.74 2.15 41.38
C CYS A 218 -41.26 0.74 41.08
N LEU A 219 -40.48 -0.29 41.41
CA LEU A 219 -40.91 -1.67 41.23
C LEU A 219 -42.24 -1.92 41.96
N SER A 220 -43.25 -2.38 41.22
CA SER A 220 -44.61 -2.60 41.73
C SER A 220 -45.28 -1.37 42.37
N ASN A 221 -44.90 -0.15 41.97
CA ASN A 221 -45.39 1.11 42.56
C ASN A 221 -45.16 1.22 44.08
N LEU A 222 -44.07 0.63 44.59
CA LEU A 222 -43.76 0.61 46.02
C LEU A 222 -42.72 1.69 46.37
N CYS A 223 -43.14 2.64 47.20
CA CYS A 223 -42.30 3.69 47.73
C CYS A 223 -42.51 3.91 49.23
N GLU A 224 -41.52 4.50 49.88
CA GLU A 224 -41.54 4.87 51.29
C GLU A 224 -42.62 5.95 51.56
N LEU A 225 -43.42 5.73 52.60
CA LEU A 225 -44.58 6.56 52.96
C LEU A 225 -44.26 8.04 53.18
N VAL A 226 -43.05 8.36 53.63
CA VAL A 226 -42.65 9.73 54.00
C VAL A 226 -41.96 10.44 52.84
N THR A 227 -40.94 9.81 52.26
CA THR A 227 -40.05 10.45 51.27
C THR A 227 -40.53 10.24 49.83
N GLY A 228 -41.31 9.19 49.58
CA GLY A 228 -41.63 8.70 48.24
C GLY A 228 -40.45 8.04 47.53
N ASN A 229 -39.38 7.69 48.26
CA ASN A 229 -38.27 6.94 47.70
C ASN A 229 -38.72 5.52 47.38
N CYS A 230 -38.38 5.03 46.19
CA CYS A 230 -38.68 3.66 45.82
C CYS A 230 -37.84 2.69 46.64
N PHE A 231 -38.43 1.57 47.07
CA PHE A 231 -37.66 0.49 47.69
C PHE A 231 -36.74 -0.20 46.69
N GLN A 232 -37.17 -0.26 45.43
CA GLN A 232 -36.44 -0.82 44.31
C GLN A 232 -36.93 -0.17 43.01
N CYS A 233 -36.03 0.01 42.05
CA CYS A 233 -36.38 0.54 40.73
C CYS A 233 -36.73 -0.59 39.76
N ASP A 234 -37.56 -0.28 38.77
CA ASP A 234 -37.68 -1.09 37.58
C ASP A 234 -36.35 -1.15 36.82
N ALA A 235 -36.13 -2.23 36.07
CA ALA A 235 -34.91 -2.44 35.32
C ALA A 235 -34.65 -1.28 34.34
N GLY A 236 -33.41 -0.79 34.31
CA GLY A 236 -33.00 0.34 33.48
C GLY A 236 -33.10 1.72 34.15
N TYR A 237 -33.55 1.77 35.40
CA TYR A 237 -33.63 3.00 36.20
C TYR A 237 -32.86 2.86 37.52
N LYS A 238 -32.42 4.01 38.05
CA LYS A 238 -31.67 4.11 39.30
C LYS A 238 -32.02 5.40 40.05
N GLY A 239 -31.46 5.51 41.25
CA GLY A 239 -31.68 6.65 42.14
C GLY A 239 -32.81 6.40 43.13
N PRO A 240 -32.89 7.23 44.19
CA PRO A 240 -33.87 7.03 45.26
C PRO A 240 -35.32 7.14 44.78
N ARG A 241 -35.57 7.83 43.65
CA ARG A 241 -36.91 7.98 43.05
C ARG A 241 -37.06 7.31 41.68
N CYS A 242 -36.06 6.54 41.24
CA CYS A 242 -36.06 5.83 39.96
C CYS A 242 -36.36 6.70 38.74
N ASP A 243 -35.93 7.96 38.79
CA ASP A 243 -36.11 8.99 37.77
C ASP A 243 -34.89 9.14 36.84
N MET A 244 -33.80 8.44 37.15
CA MET A 244 -32.59 8.43 36.34
C MET A 244 -32.47 7.11 35.58
N GLU A 245 -32.21 7.17 34.28
CA GLU A 245 -31.80 6.00 33.51
C GLU A 245 -30.40 5.52 33.93
N CYS A 246 -30.08 4.27 33.59
CA CYS A 246 -28.72 3.76 33.76
C CYS A 246 -27.69 4.62 33.02
N ASP A 247 -26.51 4.79 33.64
CA ASP A 247 -25.41 5.51 33.03
C ASP A 247 -24.94 4.84 31.73
N SER A 248 -24.26 5.62 30.89
CA SER A 248 -23.66 5.12 29.65
C SER A 248 -22.74 3.93 29.94
N GLY A 249 -23.00 2.82 29.24
CA GLY A 249 -22.33 1.54 29.40
C GLY A 249 -23.05 0.54 30.30
N MET A 250 -24.17 0.89 30.95
CA MET A 250 -24.86 0.02 31.91
C MET A 250 -26.36 -0.18 31.58
N TYR A 251 -26.92 -1.32 31.98
CA TYR A 251 -28.34 -1.67 31.78
C TYR A 251 -28.88 -2.68 32.80
N GLY A 252 -30.20 -2.87 32.80
CA GLY A 252 -30.90 -3.91 33.56
C GLY A 252 -31.21 -3.53 35.01
N GLN A 253 -31.52 -4.54 35.83
CA GLN A 253 -31.85 -4.33 37.24
C GLN A 253 -30.68 -3.72 37.99
N ASP A 254 -30.96 -2.66 38.75
CA ASP A 254 -29.98 -1.87 39.52
C ASP A 254 -28.79 -1.37 38.68
N CYS A 255 -28.97 -1.28 37.36
CA CYS A 255 -27.91 -1.00 36.39
C CYS A 255 -26.68 -1.92 36.56
N GLY A 256 -26.88 -3.18 36.93
CA GLY A 256 -25.79 -4.12 37.25
C GLY A 256 -25.11 -4.75 36.04
N ASN A 257 -25.65 -4.63 34.83
CA ASN A 257 -25.08 -5.24 33.63
C ASN A 257 -24.37 -4.21 32.75
N THR A 258 -23.28 -4.61 32.10
CA THR A 258 -22.53 -3.76 31.18
C THR A 258 -22.95 -4.00 29.74
N CYS A 259 -23.09 -2.94 28.95
CA CYS A 259 -23.32 -3.02 27.51
C CYS A 259 -22.22 -3.83 26.81
N GLY A 260 -22.59 -4.56 25.76
CA GLY A 260 -21.62 -5.19 24.86
C GLY A 260 -20.95 -4.19 23.93
N SER A 261 -20.30 -4.69 22.88
CA SER A 261 -19.57 -3.87 21.91
C SER A 261 -20.52 -3.25 20.87
N CYS A 262 -21.40 -2.35 21.31
CA CYS A 262 -22.26 -1.58 20.41
C CYS A 262 -21.42 -0.69 19.47
N ILE A 263 -21.98 -0.36 18.30
CA ILE A 263 -21.31 0.50 17.32
C ILE A 263 -20.86 1.83 17.94
N ASN A 264 -19.62 2.26 17.68
CA ASN A 264 -19.04 3.50 18.22
C ASN A 264 -19.18 3.67 19.74
N ASN A 265 -19.26 2.58 20.51
CA ASN A 265 -19.50 2.58 21.95
C ASN A 265 -20.79 3.35 22.35
N THR A 266 -21.81 3.36 21.50
CA THR A 266 -23.12 3.95 21.83
C THR A 266 -23.75 3.23 23.01
N GLN A 267 -24.52 3.96 23.82
CA GLN A 267 -25.29 3.37 24.91
C GLN A 267 -26.25 2.29 24.39
N CYS A 268 -26.21 1.12 25.01
CA CYS A 268 -27.19 0.06 24.75
C CYS A 268 -28.53 0.40 25.41
N HIS A 269 -29.59 -0.30 25.03
CA HIS A 269 -30.91 -0.09 25.60
C HIS A 269 -30.86 -0.32 27.13
N HIS A 270 -31.12 0.73 27.90
CA HIS A 270 -30.94 0.75 29.37
C HIS A 270 -31.73 -0.34 30.12
N VAL A 271 -32.86 -0.82 29.58
CA VAL A 271 -33.62 -1.95 30.16
C VAL A 271 -33.02 -3.33 29.83
N ASN A 272 -32.84 -3.68 28.55
CA ASN A 272 -32.55 -5.07 28.14
C ASN A 272 -31.12 -5.29 27.61
N GLY A 273 -30.36 -4.23 27.37
CA GLY A 273 -28.97 -4.26 26.92
C GLY A 273 -28.76 -4.41 25.42
N SER A 274 -29.79 -4.30 24.59
CA SER A 274 -29.65 -4.44 23.14
C SER A 274 -28.98 -3.22 22.49
N CYS A 275 -28.19 -3.44 21.45
CA CYS A 275 -27.56 -2.38 20.66
C CYS A 275 -28.46 -2.06 19.45
N LEU A 276 -29.28 -1.02 19.56
CA LEU A 276 -30.28 -0.65 18.54
C LEU A 276 -29.67 -0.26 17.18
N GLN A 277 -28.43 0.23 17.16
CA GLN A 277 -27.70 0.56 15.94
C GLN A 277 -26.76 -0.57 15.45
N GLY A 278 -26.84 -1.73 16.09
CA GLY A 278 -25.99 -2.88 15.81
C GLY A 278 -24.63 -2.83 16.52
N CYS A 279 -23.80 -3.79 16.13
CA CYS A 279 -22.53 -4.11 16.77
C CYS A 279 -21.35 -3.44 16.09
N GLY A 280 -20.39 -3.06 16.93
CA GLY A 280 -19.07 -2.64 16.51
C GLY A 280 -18.30 -3.78 15.82
N PRO A 281 -17.15 -3.47 15.22
CA PRO A 281 -16.39 -4.45 14.45
C PRO A 281 -15.92 -5.65 15.29
N GLY A 282 -16.18 -6.86 14.81
CA GLY A 282 -15.77 -8.10 15.48
C GLY A 282 -16.82 -8.75 16.38
N TYR A 283 -18.01 -8.16 16.48
CA TYR A 283 -19.11 -8.65 17.32
C TYR A 283 -20.45 -8.72 16.56
N GLN A 284 -21.35 -9.57 17.03
CA GLN A 284 -22.71 -9.77 16.55
C GLN A 284 -23.69 -10.10 17.69
N GLY A 285 -24.96 -10.31 17.32
CA GLY A 285 -26.06 -10.59 18.25
C GLY A 285 -26.69 -9.32 18.82
N ASP A 286 -27.91 -9.44 19.35
CA ASP A 286 -28.71 -8.26 19.76
C ASP A 286 -28.02 -7.39 20.83
N LYS A 287 -27.19 -8.00 21.69
CA LYS A 287 -26.43 -7.32 22.75
C LYS A 287 -24.95 -7.09 22.41
N CYS A 288 -24.50 -7.54 21.24
CA CYS A 288 -23.10 -7.42 20.80
C CYS A 288 -22.08 -8.02 21.77
N THR A 289 -22.43 -9.14 22.40
CA THR A 289 -21.57 -9.91 23.30
C THR A 289 -20.95 -11.12 22.61
N GLU A 290 -21.45 -11.50 21.44
CA GLU A 290 -20.95 -12.63 20.67
C GLU A 290 -19.88 -12.15 19.69
N GLU A 291 -18.72 -12.81 19.69
CA GLU A 291 -17.68 -12.52 18.71
C GLU A 291 -18.09 -13.03 17.31
N CYS A 292 -17.53 -12.43 16.25
CA CYS A 292 -17.79 -12.92 14.90
C CYS A 292 -17.43 -14.40 14.75
N PRO A 293 -18.27 -15.18 14.03
CA PRO A 293 -17.94 -16.56 13.71
C PRO A 293 -16.70 -16.61 12.82
N SER A 294 -15.97 -17.73 12.90
CA SER A 294 -14.80 -17.97 12.06
C SER A 294 -15.12 -17.73 10.58
N GLY A 295 -14.26 -16.97 9.91
CA GLY A 295 -14.46 -16.61 8.49
C GLY A 295 -15.27 -15.34 8.27
N LYS A 296 -15.67 -14.60 9.32
CA LYS A 296 -16.35 -13.30 9.20
C LYS A 296 -15.68 -12.19 9.99
N TYR A 297 -15.85 -10.94 9.53
CA TYR A 297 -15.28 -9.75 10.17
C TYR A 297 -16.13 -8.49 9.95
N GLY A 298 -15.74 -7.41 10.63
CA GLY A 298 -16.30 -6.08 10.46
C GLY A 298 -17.54 -5.82 11.32
N ILE A 299 -18.23 -4.71 11.05
CA ILE A 299 -19.46 -4.33 11.75
C ILE A 299 -20.52 -5.41 11.55
N ASN A 300 -21.19 -5.81 12.63
CA ASN A 300 -22.20 -6.88 12.60
C ASN A 300 -21.73 -8.18 11.90
N CYS A 301 -20.41 -8.42 11.79
CA CYS A 301 -19.84 -9.55 11.06
C CYS A 301 -20.34 -9.68 9.61
N GLN A 302 -20.56 -8.55 8.93
CA GLN A 302 -21.17 -8.53 7.59
C GLN A 302 -20.23 -8.96 6.46
N HIS A 303 -18.92 -9.03 6.71
CA HIS A 303 -17.95 -9.33 5.66
C HIS A 303 -17.34 -10.72 5.86
N ASP A 304 -17.18 -11.45 4.76
CA ASP A 304 -16.49 -12.73 4.74
C ASP A 304 -14.98 -12.54 4.56
N CYS A 305 -14.19 -13.32 5.30
CA CYS A 305 -12.75 -13.44 5.13
C CYS A 305 -12.41 -13.92 3.71
N SER A 306 -11.22 -13.55 3.22
CA SER A 306 -10.80 -13.98 1.89
C SER A 306 -10.58 -15.50 1.83
N SER A 307 -11.01 -16.12 0.74
CA SER A 307 -10.75 -17.54 0.45
C SER A 307 -9.28 -17.84 0.13
N THR A 308 -8.41 -16.84 0.18
CA THR A 308 -6.97 -16.93 -0.09
C THR A 308 -6.12 -16.61 1.16
N CYS A 309 -6.73 -16.61 2.35
CA CYS A 309 -5.99 -16.57 3.61
C CYS A 309 -5.43 -17.97 3.96
N ASN A 310 -4.17 -18.04 4.39
CA ASN A 310 -3.43 -19.30 4.58
C ASN A 310 -3.96 -20.17 5.76
N ALA A 311 -4.50 -19.55 6.82
CA ALA A 311 -5.02 -20.27 7.99
C ALA A 311 -6.51 -20.64 7.85
N LEU A 312 -6.87 -21.56 6.95
CA LEU A 312 -8.25 -22.04 6.75
C LEU A 312 -9.25 -20.91 6.46
N HIS A 313 -8.87 -19.93 5.63
CA HIS A 313 -9.71 -18.75 5.33
C HIS A 313 -10.05 -17.90 6.58
N SER A 314 -9.22 -17.96 7.62
CA SER A 314 -9.39 -17.16 8.84
C SER A 314 -8.74 -15.79 8.72
N CYS A 315 -9.43 -14.78 9.24
CA CYS A 315 -8.98 -13.40 9.28
C CYS A 315 -9.33 -12.75 10.63
N ASN A 316 -8.66 -11.63 10.93
CA ASN A 316 -8.95 -10.85 12.11
C ASN A 316 -10.40 -10.35 12.05
N ARG A 317 -11.21 -10.73 13.04
CA ARG A 317 -12.65 -10.39 13.10
C ARG A 317 -12.97 -8.89 13.11
N THR A 318 -12.04 -8.04 13.50
CA THR A 318 -12.24 -6.58 13.54
C THR A 318 -11.82 -5.95 12.22
N THR A 319 -10.62 -6.29 11.72
CA THR A 319 -10.00 -5.61 10.57
C THR A 319 -10.18 -6.33 9.24
N GLY A 320 -10.38 -7.65 9.27
CA GLY A 320 -10.42 -8.53 8.09
C GLY A 320 -9.06 -8.98 7.59
N GLU A 321 -7.97 -8.65 8.29
CA GLU A 321 -6.61 -9.05 7.91
C GLU A 321 -6.43 -10.56 8.00
N CYS A 322 -5.90 -11.21 6.96
CA CYS A 322 -5.69 -12.65 6.97
C CYS A 322 -4.70 -13.07 8.07
N ILE A 323 -5.12 -14.00 8.93
CA ILE A 323 -4.25 -14.54 9.99
C ILE A 323 -3.32 -15.57 9.34
N GLY A 324 -2.02 -15.44 9.58
CA GLY A 324 -1.00 -16.30 8.95
C GLY A 324 -0.66 -15.91 7.50
N GLY A 325 -1.08 -14.72 7.06
CA GLY A 325 -0.74 -14.17 5.75
C GLY A 325 -1.56 -14.78 4.60
N CYS A 326 -1.06 -14.55 3.38
CA CYS A 326 -1.74 -14.95 2.15
C CYS A 326 -1.32 -16.35 1.70
N GLU A 327 -2.18 -17.03 0.96
CA GLU A 327 -1.78 -18.21 0.20
C GLU A 327 -0.77 -17.83 -0.89
N PRO A 328 0.07 -18.79 -1.36
CA PRO A 328 1.05 -18.53 -2.41
C PRO A 328 0.44 -17.89 -3.65
N GLY A 329 1.06 -16.80 -4.11
CA GLY A 329 0.65 -16.05 -5.28
C GLY A 329 -0.36 -14.93 -5.02
N TRP A 330 -0.66 -14.65 -3.76
CA TRP A 330 -1.55 -13.57 -3.34
C TRP A 330 -0.85 -12.63 -2.35
N LYS A 331 -1.27 -11.36 -2.34
CA LYS A 331 -0.76 -10.29 -1.46
C LYS A 331 -1.84 -9.29 -1.07
N GLY A 332 -1.44 -8.37 -0.20
CA GLY A 332 -2.26 -7.29 0.32
C GLY A 332 -3.01 -7.71 1.58
N PHE A 333 -3.59 -6.72 2.26
CA PHE A 333 -4.19 -6.88 3.59
C PHE A 333 -5.28 -7.97 3.66
N PHE A 334 -6.07 -8.10 2.58
CA PHE A 334 -7.12 -9.11 2.44
C PHE A 334 -6.73 -10.28 1.53
N CYS A 335 -5.47 -10.37 1.05
CA CYS A 335 -5.00 -11.40 0.13
C CYS A 335 -5.78 -11.52 -1.19
N LYS A 336 -6.41 -10.43 -1.66
CA LYS A 336 -7.20 -10.41 -2.91
C LYS A 336 -6.41 -10.01 -4.14
N GLN A 337 -5.17 -9.56 -3.97
CA GLN A 337 -4.32 -9.13 -5.09
C GLN A 337 -3.39 -10.26 -5.48
N LYS A 338 -3.28 -10.57 -6.77
CA LYS A 338 -2.26 -11.52 -7.25
C LYS A 338 -0.87 -10.89 -7.13
N CYS A 339 0.16 -11.71 -7.02
CA CYS A 339 1.53 -11.21 -7.20
C CYS A 339 1.70 -10.58 -8.59
N ASP A 340 2.36 -9.44 -8.62
CA ASP A 340 2.66 -8.64 -9.81
C ASP A 340 4.13 -8.18 -9.73
N GLY A 341 4.56 -7.31 -10.66
CA GLY A 341 5.90 -6.70 -10.59
C GLY A 341 7.06 -7.69 -10.76
N GLY A 342 6.82 -8.83 -11.41
CA GLY A 342 7.82 -9.87 -11.56
C GLY A 342 8.03 -10.71 -10.30
N MET A 343 7.02 -10.80 -9.42
CA MET A 343 7.09 -11.60 -8.19
C MET A 343 6.07 -12.74 -8.17
N TYR A 344 6.34 -13.78 -7.38
CA TYR A 344 5.47 -14.96 -7.23
C TYR A 344 5.69 -15.70 -5.89
N GLY A 345 4.82 -16.67 -5.61
CA GLY A 345 4.95 -17.57 -4.48
C GLY A 345 4.40 -16.99 -3.17
N GLN A 346 4.77 -17.60 -2.05
CA GLN A 346 4.34 -17.18 -0.72
C GLN A 346 4.74 -15.73 -0.45
N ASP A 347 3.77 -14.89 -0.09
CA ASP A 347 3.95 -13.46 0.19
C ASP A 347 4.67 -12.67 -0.93
N CYS A 348 4.64 -13.18 -2.17
CA CYS A 348 5.30 -12.61 -3.34
C CYS A 348 6.80 -12.32 -3.16
N VAL A 349 7.54 -13.16 -2.42
CA VAL A 349 8.97 -12.93 -2.17
C VAL A 349 9.89 -13.42 -3.29
N ASN A 350 9.42 -14.34 -4.15
CA ASN A 350 10.24 -14.91 -5.21
C ASN A 350 10.15 -14.08 -6.48
N THR A 351 11.27 -13.85 -7.15
CA THR A 351 11.32 -13.11 -8.42
C THR A 351 11.21 -14.05 -9.62
N CYS A 352 10.41 -13.66 -10.61
CA CYS A 352 10.33 -14.30 -11.91
C CYS A 352 11.72 -14.37 -12.57
N GLY A 353 11.96 -15.43 -13.34
CA GLY A 353 13.13 -15.48 -14.23
C GLY A 353 12.94 -14.61 -15.48
N SER A 354 13.76 -14.87 -16.49
CA SER A 354 13.77 -14.11 -17.75
C SER A 354 12.64 -14.58 -18.68
N CYS A 355 11.38 -14.34 -18.32
CA CYS A 355 10.25 -14.63 -19.21
C CYS A 355 10.30 -13.77 -20.48
N ILE A 356 9.67 -14.23 -21.57
CA ILE A 356 9.54 -13.45 -22.82
C ILE A 356 9.03 -12.03 -22.53
N ASN A 357 9.68 -11.02 -23.12
CA ASN A 357 9.33 -9.60 -22.98
C ASN A 357 9.14 -9.13 -21.52
N ASN A 358 9.81 -9.76 -20.55
CA ASN A 358 9.64 -9.49 -19.11
C ASN A 358 8.17 -9.61 -18.63
N THR A 359 7.37 -10.48 -19.25
CA THR A 359 5.99 -10.72 -18.82
C THR A 359 5.96 -11.30 -17.40
N GLN A 360 4.93 -10.96 -16.63
CA GLN A 360 4.65 -11.56 -15.34
C GLN A 360 4.58 -13.09 -15.43
N CYS A 361 5.41 -13.78 -14.64
CA CYS A 361 5.34 -15.23 -14.50
C CYS A 361 4.09 -15.64 -13.70
N HIS A 362 3.75 -16.92 -13.76
CA HIS A 362 2.60 -17.46 -13.03
C HIS A 362 2.75 -17.18 -11.52
N HIS A 363 1.82 -16.39 -10.99
CA HIS A 363 1.92 -15.78 -9.66
C HIS A 363 2.11 -16.79 -8.52
N VAL A 364 1.70 -18.05 -8.68
CA VAL A 364 1.86 -19.09 -7.63
C VAL A 364 3.23 -19.79 -7.69
N ASN A 365 3.69 -20.18 -8.88
CA ASN A 365 4.79 -21.14 -9.04
C ASN A 365 5.95 -20.63 -9.88
N GLY A 366 5.90 -19.39 -10.38
CA GLY A 366 7.02 -18.75 -11.07
C GLY A 366 7.20 -19.15 -12.52
N SER A 367 6.33 -20.01 -13.07
CA SER A 367 6.47 -20.50 -14.44
C SER A 367 6.16 -19.44 -15.50
N CYS A 368 6.95 -19.38 -16.56
CA CYS A 368 6.73 -18.49 -17.69
C CYS A 368 5.85 -19.19 -18.74
N LEU A 369 4.55 -18.89 -18.75
CA LEU A 369 3.55 -19.56 -19.61
C LEU A 369 3.80 -19.39 -21.11
N GLN A 370 4.50 -18.32 -21.52
CA GLN A 370 4.83 -18.04 -22.92
C GLN A 370 6.25 -18.50 -23.32
N GLY A 371 7.01 -19.07 -22.39
CA GLY A 371 8.42 -19.45 -22.60
C GLY A 371 9.42 -18.36 -22.18
N CYS A 372 10.70 -18.63 -22.45
CA CYS A 372 11.83 -17.86 -21.97
C CYS A 372 12.35 -16.83 -22.97
N GLY A 373 12.79 -15.71 -22.43
CA GLY A 373 13.57 -14.71 -23.15
C GLY A 373 14.91 -15.29 -23.68
N PRO A 374 15.60 -14.57 -24.57
CA PRO A 374 16.79 -15.10 -25.20
C PRO A 374 17.95 -15.33 -24.21
N GLY A 375 18.56 -16.50 -24.25
CA GLY A 375 19.67 -16.87 -23.36
C GLY A 375 19.26 -17.65 -22.11
N TYR A 376 17.98 -17.95 -21.94
CA TYR A 376 17.43 -18.70 -20.80
C TYR A 376 16.51 -19.84 -21.25
N GLN A 377 16.38 -20.87 -20.40
CA GLN A 377 15.49 -22.03 -20.56
C GLN A 377 14.91 -22.48 -19.22
N GLY A 378 14.08 -23.54 -19.26
CA GLY A 378 13.41 -24.13 -18.11
C GLY A 378 12.06 -23.45 -17.82
N ASN A 379 11.22 -24.09 -16.99
CA ASN A 379 9.84 -23.61 -16.77
C ASN A 379 9.78 -22.23 -16.10
N GLU A 380 10.73 -21.90 -15.22
CA GLU A 380 10.84 -20.59 -14.56
C GLU A 380 11.80 -19.61 -15.27
N CYS A 381 12.46 -20.04 -16.36
CA CYS A 381 13.44 -19.23 -17.10
C CYS A 381 14.59 -18.66 -16.26
N LYS A 382 15.04 -19.43 -15.26
CA LYS A 382 16.20 -19.10 -14.41
C LYS A 382 17.49 -19.80 -14.85
N GLU A 383 17.38 -20.81 -15.71
CA GLU A 383 18.53 -21.55 -16.22
C GLU A 383 19.07 -20.85 -17.46
N GLU A 384 20.38 -20.61 -17.50
CA GLU A 384 21.05 -20.05 -18.67
C GLU A 384 21.19 -21.11 -19.76
N CYS A 385 21.25 -20.68 -21.03
CA CYS A 385 21.44 -21.63 -22.13
C CYS A 385 22.73 -22.45 -21.98
N PRO A 386 22.66 -23.77 -22.18
CA PRO A 386 23.85 -24.62 -22.18
C PRO A 386 24.79 -24.23 -23.33
N PRO A 387 26.10 -24.46 -23.17
CA PRO A 387 27.08 -24.17 -24.22
C PRO A 387 26.68 -24.79 -25.57
N GLY A 388 26.79 -24.02 -26.64
CA GLY A 388 26.38 -24.45 -27.98
C GLY A 388 24.94 -24.12 -28.36
N THR A 389 24.14 -23.52 -27.46
CA THR A 389 22.76 -23.09 -27.75
C THR A 389 22.54 -21.61 -27.45
N TYR A 390 21.56 -21.00 -28.12
CA TYR A 390 21.20 -19.60 -27.94
C TYR A 390 19.73 -19.30 -28.28
N GLY A 391 19.30 -18.07 -27.99
CA GLY A 391 17.98 -17.56 -28.36
C GLY A 391 16.90 -17.92 -27.34
N HIS A 392 15.64 -17.74 -27.73
CA HIS A 392 14.48 -18.06 -26.89
C HIS A 392 14.40 -19.57 -26.61
N ASP A 393 14.19 -19.93 -25.34
CA ASP A 393 14.18 -21.31 -24.85
C ASP A 393 15.42 -22.13 -25.28
N CYS A 394 16.53 -21.47 -25.63
CA CYS A 394 17.75 -22.10 -26.13
C CYS A 394 17.53 -23.03 -27.34
N LYS A 395 16.51 -22.74 -28.17
CA LYS A 395 16.11 -23.57 -29.31
C LYS A 395 17.05 -23.50 -30.51
N HIS A 396 18.00 -22.56 -30.54
CA HIS A 396 18.94 -22.41 -31.65
C HIS A 396 20.34 -22.90 -31.27
N HIS A 397 21.10 -23.40 -32.25
CA HIS A 397 22.45 -23.92 -32.05
C HIS A 397 23.52 -22.97 -32.62
N CYS A 398 24.63 -22.82 -31.91
CA CYS A 398 25.79 -22.05 -32.37
C CYS A 398 26.27 -22.56 -33.74
N SER A 399 26.76 -21.65 -34.58
CA SER A 399 27.26 -22.05 -35.90
C SER A 399 28.50 -22.92 -35.80
N VAL A 400 28.56 -23.98 -36.62
CA VAL A 400 29.74 -24.85 -36.72
C VAL A 400 30.96 -24.14 -37.31
N THR A 401 30.73 -22.98 -37.94
CA THR A 401 31.74 -22.09 -38.54
C THR A 401 32.23 -21.01 -37.58
N CYS A 402 31.78 -20.98 -36.32
CA CYS A 402 32.40 -20.13 -35.29
C CYS A 402 33.87 -20.54 -35.09
N SER A 403 34.76 -19.57 -34.88
CA SER A 403 36.19 -19.81 -34.63
C SER A 403 36.42 -20.78 -33.46
N VAL A 404 35.63 -20.63 -32.41
CA VAL A 404 35.60 -21.53 -31.26
C VAL A 404 34.31 -22.35 -31.31
N SER A 405 34.46 -23.68 -31.41
CA SER A 405 33.32 -24.61 -31.49
C SER A 405 32.39 -24.48 -30.27
N ASN A 406 31.07 -24.49 -30.50
CA ASN A 406 30.03 -24.35 -29.47
C ASN A 406 30.13 -23.07 -28.60
N SER A 407 30.90 -22.08 -29.04
CA SER A 407 31.09 -20.83 -28.32
C SER A 407 30.45 -19.67 -29.08
N CYS A 408 29.21 -19.36 -28.72
CA CYS A 408 28.49 -18.20 -29.21
C CYS A 408 27.75 -17.50 -28.05
N ASN A 409 27.43 -16.22 -28.23
CA ASN A 409 26.63 -15.46 -27.29
C ASN A 409 25.26 -16.13 -27.13
N ARG A 410 24.92 -16.52 -25.90
CA ARG A 410 23.67 -17.23 -25.58
C ARG A 410 22.38 -16.47 -25.92
N THR A 411 22.42 -15.15 -25.98
CA THR A 411 21.25 -14.32 -26.28
C THR A 411 21.10 -14.13 -27.78
N SER A 412 22.18 -13.74 -28.46
CA SER A 412 22.14 -13.31 -29.86
C SER A 412 22.60 -14.37 -30.87
N GLY A 413 23.41 -15.34 -30.44
CA GLY A 413 24.04 -16.35 -31.29
C GLY A 413 25.38 -15.93 -31.91
N GLU A 414 25.89 -14.74 -31.56
CA GLU A 414 27.15 -14.20 -32.10
C GLU A 414 28.33 -15.11 -31.77
N CYS A 415 29.14 -15.49 -32.76
CA CYS A 415 30.31 -16.32 -32.50
C CYS A 415 31.36 -15.59 -31.66
N VAL A 416 31.74 -16.19 -30.52
CA VAL A 416 32.81 -15.64 -29.67
C VAL A 416 34.16 -15.90 -30.36
N GLY A 417 34.93 -14.83 -30.57
CA GLY A 417 36.20 -14.90 -31.32
C GLY A 417 36.02 -14.95 -32.85
N GLY A 418 34.85 -14.54 -33.35
CA GLY A 418 34.59 -14.39 -34.78
C GLY A 418 34.36 -15.71 -35.53
N CYS A 419 34.59 -15.66 -36.84
CA CYS A 419 34.31 -16.70 -37.80
C CYS A 419 35.57 -17.43 -38.26
N LYS A 420 35.44 -18.74 -38.46
CA LYS A 420 36.47 -19.54 -39.14
C LYS A 420 36.81 -18.95 -40.52
N PRO A 421 38.01 -19.21 -41.06
CA PRO A 421 38.43 -18.65 -42.33
C PRO A 421 37.43 -18.93 -43.47
N GLY A 422 37.12 -17.90 -44.25
CA GLY A 422 36.17 -18.00 -45.36
C GLY A 422 34.71 -17.71 -45.02
N TRP A 423 34.41 -17.37 -43.76
CA TRP A 423 33.07 -17.05 -43.27
C TRP A 423 33.02 -15.68 -42.62
N LYS A 424 31.87 -15.02 -42.70
CA LYS A 424 31.58 -13.72 -42.09
C LYS A 424 30.12 -13.62 -41.63
N GLY A 425 29.83 -12.46 -41.05
CA GLY A 425 28.53 -12.13 -40.50
C GLY A 425 28.38 -12.62 -39.07
N PHE A 426 27.37 -12.10 -38.38
CA PHE A 426 27.17 -12.26 -36.95
C PHE A 426 27.10 -13.73 -36.49
N LEU A 427 26.44 -14.58 -37.27
CA LEU A 427 26.32 -16.02 -37.02
C LEU A 427 27.35 -16.85 -37.80
N CYS A 428 28.30 -16.23 -38.51
CA CYS A 428 29.26 -16.89 -39.40
C CYS A 428 28.64 -17.80 -40.46
N LYS A 429 27.41 -17.54 -40.89
CA LYS A 429 26.67 -18.34 -41.88
C LYS A 429 26.87 -17.86 -43.32
N GLN A 430 27.54 -16.73 -43.52
CA GLN A 430 27.77 -16.17 -44.85
C GLN A 430 29.21 -16.43 -45.27
N GLU A 431 29.41 -16.83 -46.51
CA GLU A 431 30.76 -16.91 -47.10
C GLU A 431 31.34 -15.50 -47.29
N CYS A 432 32.66 -15.38 -47.40
CA CYS A 432 33.28 -14.10 -47.75
C CYS A 432 32.73 -13.56 -49.07
N ASP A 433 32.53 -12.24 -49.14
CA ASP A 433 32.22 -11.60 -50.41
C ASP A 433 33.40 -11.78 -51.37
N GLY A 434 33.10 -11.70 -52.67
CA GLY A 434 34.13 -11.68 -53.69
C GLY A 434 35.18 -10.60 -53.43
N GLY A 435 36.45 -10.99 -53.45
CA GLY A 435 37.57 -10.09 -53.18
C GLY A 435 38.08 -10.14 -51.74
N MET A 436 37.50 -10.95 -50.84
CA MET A 436 37.97 -11.12 -49.47
C MET A 436 38.16 -12.60 -49.08
N TYR A 437 39.10 -12.88 -48.17
CA TYR A 437 39.39 -14.22 -47.70
C TYR A 437 39.97 -14.28 -46.28
N GLY A 438 40.07 -15.49 -45.73
CA GLY A 438 40.73 -15.76 -44.46
C GLY A 438 39.84 -15.55 -43.24
N GLN A 439 40.45 -15.50 -42.06
CA GLN A 439 39.76 -15.32 -40.77
C GLN A 439 38.89 -14.05 -40.82
N ASP A 440 37.61 -14.17 -40.48
CA ASP A 440 36.64 -13.06 -40.53
C ASP A 440 36.59 -12.29 -41.86
N CYS A 441 37.06 -12.91 -42.95
CA CYS A 441 37.24 -12.25 -44.26
C CYS A 441 38.11 -10.98 -44.19
N GLY A 442 39.05 -10.90 -43.23
CA GLY A 442 39.88 -9.72 -42.99
C GLY A 442 40.98 -9.48 -44.02
N ASN A 443 41.19 -10.38 -44.99
CA ASN A 443 42.22 -10.22 -46.02
C ASN A 443 41.57 -9.94 -47.38
N THR A 444 42.21 -9.07 -48.16
CA THR A 444 41.79 -8.77 -49.54
C THR A 444 42.50 -9.70 -50.52
N CYS A 445 41.78 -10.20 -51.53
CA CYS A 445 42.35 -10.95 -52.63
C CYS A 445 43.45 -10.13 -53.34
N GLY A 446 44.50 -10.80 -53.80
CA GLY A 446 45.49 -10.20 -54.69
C GLY A 446 44.94 -9.98 -56.09
N SER A 447 45.82 -9.60 -57.02
CA SER A 447 45.46 -9.25 -58.39
C SER A 447 45.18 -10.50 -59.25
N CYS A 448 44.10 -11.24 -58.99
CA CYS A 448 43.68 -12.38 -59.82
C CYS A 448 43.17 -11.90 -61.20
N ILE A 449 43.35 -12.70 -62.25
CA ILE A 449 42.86 -12.36 -63.61
C ILE A 449 41.33 -12.18 -63.63
N ASN A 450 40.86 -11.17 -64.40
CA ASN A 450 39.45 -10.77 -64.54
C ASN A 450 38.73 -10.36 -63.24
N ASP A 451 39.46 -9.88 -62.23
CA ASP A 451 38.91 -9.59 -60.88
C ASP A 451 38.15 -10.79 -60.28
N THR A 452 38.53 -12.01 -60.66
CA THR A 452 37.87 -13.21 -60.16
C THR A 452 38.10 -13.39 -58.67
N GLN A 453 37.05 -13.86 -58.00
CA GLN A 453 37.06 -14.08 -56.55
C GLN A 453 38.14 -15.11 -56.22
N CYS A 454 39.14 -14.71 -55.43
CA CYS A 454 40.09 -15.67 -54.87
C CYS A 454 39.37 -16.61 -53.90
N HIS A 455 39.94 -17.77 -53.64
CA HIS A 455 39.33 -18.77 -52.79
C HIS A 455 39.10 -18.22 -51.37
N HIS A 456 37.84 -18.11 -50.94
CA HIS A 456 37.41 -17.42 -49.73
C HIS A 456 38.11 -17.88 -48.43
N ILE A 457 38.56 -19.13 -48.33
CA ILE A 457 39.28 -19.62 -47.14
C ILE A 457 40.75 -19.16 -47.09
N ASN A 458 41.52 -19.33 -48.17
CA ASN A 458 42.99 -19.25 -48.15
C ASN A 458 43.57 -18.15 -49.07
N GLY A 459 42.75 -17.53 -49.91
CA GLY A 459 43.11 -16.42 -50.79
C GLY A 459 43.83 -16.82 -52.07
N THR A 460 43.87 -18.11 -52.41
CA THR A 460 44.52 -18.55 -53.65
C THR A 460 43.68 -18.18 -54.86
N CYS A 461 44.30 -17.59 -55.88
CA CYS A 461 43.64 -17.41 -57.16
C CYS A 461 43.51 -18.77 -57.84
N LEU A 462 42.34 -19.09 -58.40
CA LEU A 462 42.14 -20.38 -59.07
C LEU A 462 43.17 -20.54 -60.20
N HIS A 463 43.97 -21.60 -60.12
CA HIS A 463 45.14 -21.85 -60.97
C HIS A 463 44.84 -21.85 -62.49
N VAL A 464 43.57 -21.98 -62.89
CA VAL A 464 43.16 -21.95 -64.30
C VAL A 464 43.30 -20.55 -64.92
N GLN A 465 43.26 -19.48 -64.10
CA GLN A 465 43.28 -18.10 -64.60
C GLN A 465 44.61 -17.39 -64.38
N GLY A 466 45.35 -17.68 -63.31
CA GLY A 466 46.66 -17.06 -63.03
C GLY A 466 46.58 -15.63 -62.49
N CYS A 467 47.74 -14.98 -62.35
CA CYS A 467 47.87 -13.61 -61.84
C CYS A 467 47.75 -12.56 -62.94
N GLY A 468 47.06 -11.47 -62.61
CA GLY A 468 46.93 -10.31 -63.46
C GLY A 468 48.28 -9.65 -63.76
N PRO A 469 48.33 -8.72 -64.72
CA PRO A 469 49.59 -8.16 -65.17
C PRO A 469 50.38 -7.52 -64.02
N GLY A 470 51.67 -7.85 -63.91
CA GLY A 470 52.55 -7.25 -62.91
C GLY A 470 52.66 -8.01 -61.58
N TYR A 471 51.91 -9.10 -61.41
CA TYR A 471 51.91 -9.93 -60.20
C TYR A 471 52.16 -11.41 -60.50
N LYS A 472 52.64 -12.15 -59.49
CA LYS A 472 52.88 -13.61 -59.52
C LYS A 472 52.63 -14.25 -58.14
N GLY A 473 52.75 -15.58 -58.08
CA GLY A 473 52.58 -16.40 -56.88
C GLY A 473 51.13 -16.82 -56.63
N ASP A 474 50.89 -17.81 -55.77
CA ASP A 474 49.57 -18.48 -55.64
C ASP A 474 48.41 -17.55 -55.21
N LYS A 475 48.72 -16.42 -54.57
CA LYS A 475 47.75 -15.39 -54.16
C LYS A 475 47.84 -14.08 -54.97
N CYS A 476 48.75 -14.01 -55.95
CA CYS A 476 48.97 -12.85 -56.80
C CYS A 476 49.23 -11.53 -56.05
N ILE A 477 49.99 -11.61 -54.95
CA ILE A 477 50.43 -10.47 -54.14
C ILE A 477 51.89 -10.09 -54.39
N GLU A 478 52.67 -10.97 -55.02
CA GLU A 478 54.08 -10.72 -55.30
C GLU A 478 54.21 -9.94 -56.59
N GLU A 479 54.84 -8.77 -56.56
CA GLU A 479 55.11 -8.01 -57.77
C GLU A 479 56.18 -8.69 -58.65
N CYS A 480 56.12 -8.44 -59.96
CA CYS A 480 57.19 -8.88 -60.87
C CYS A 480 58.56 -8.35 -60.44
N SER A 481 59.53 -9.26 -60.48
CA SER A 481 60.94 -8.93 -60.25
C SER A 481 61.47 -8.10 -61.42
N MET A 482 62.55 -7.34 -61.19
CA MET A 482 63.17 -6.55 -62.27
C MET A 482 63.50 -7.44 -63.46
N GLY A 483 63.17 -6.97 -64.67
CA GLY A 483 63.36 -7.73 -65.90
C GLY A 483 62.15 -8.53 -66.40
N THR A 484 61.06 -8.60 -65.63
CA THR A 484 59.85 -9.38 -66.01
C THR A 484 58.58 -8.54 -65.97
N TYR A 485 57.59 -8.88 -66.80
CA TYR A 485 56.31 -8.18 -66.90
C TYR A 485 55.16 -9.08 -67.37
N GLY A 486 53.93 -8.55 -67.30
CA GLY A 486 52.70 -9.18 -67.77
C GLY A 486 52.11 -10.19 -66.79
N ASN A 487 51.15 -11.00 -67.24
CA ASN A 487 50.47 -12.00 -66.41
C ASN A 487 51.48 -13.03 -65.90
N ASP A 488 51.39 -13.37 -64.61
CA ASP A 488 52.32 -14.26 -63.90
C ASP A 488 53.81 -13.90 -64.07
N CYS A 489 54.11 -12.64 -64.45
CA CYS A 489 55.46 -12.19 -64.79
C CYS A 489 56.16 -13.06 -65.84
N LYS A 490 55.39 -13.63 -66.76
CA LYS A 490 55.87 -14.63 -67.73
C LYS A 490 56.77 -14.04 -68.83
N TYR A 491 56.69 -12.73 -69.08
CA TYR A 491 57.40 -12.08 -70.18
C TYR A 491 58.64 -11.32 -69.67
N ASN A 492 59.71 -11.29 -70.47
CA ASN A 492 60.94 -10.56 -70.15
C ASN A 492 60.93 -9.16 -70.76
N CYS A 493 61.43 -8.15 -70.04
CA CYS A 493 61.66 -6.81 -70.57
C CYS A 493 62.56 -6.88 -71.81
N SER A 494 62.29 -6.01 -72.79
CA SER A 494 63.09 -5.95 -74.01
C SER A 494 64.56 -5.63 -73.71
N SER A 495 65.48 -6.31 -74.39
CA SER A 495 66.92 -6.05 -74.30
C SER A 495 67.32 -4.72 -74.95
N THR A 496 66.42 -4.11 -75.72
CA THR A 496 66.62 -2.85 -76.43
C THR A 496 66.09 -1.63 -75.67
N CYS A 497 65.61 -1.80 -74.43
CA CYS A 497 65.30 -0.67 -73.54
C CYS A 497 66.57 0.14 -73.21
N SER A 498 66.48 1.48 -73.18
CA SER A 498 67.61 2.37 -72.85
C SER A 498 68.23 2.06 -71.48
N VAL A 499 67.42 1.60 -70.52
CA VAL A 499 67.89 1.03 -69.27
C VAL A 499 67.63 -0.49 -69.26
N PRO A 500 68.67 -1.34 -69.21
CA PRO A 500 68.50 -2.79 -69.24
C PRO A 500 67.59 -3.28 -68.11
N GLN A 501 66.72 -4.25 -68.43
CA GLN A 501 65.81 -4.92 -67.46
C GLN A 501 64.80 -3.99 -66.77
N ARG A 502 64.65 -2.73 -67.22
CA ARG A 502 63.77 -1.74 -66.60
C ARG A 502 62.57 -1.43 -67.48
N CYS A 503 61.51 -2.19 -67.31
CA CYS A 503 60.23 -1.97 -67.97
C CYS A 503 59.05 -1.90 -66.97
N LYS A 504 57.91 -1.32 -67.38
CA LYS A 504 56.68 -1.34 -66.58
C LYS A 504 56.23 -2.78 -66.35
N LYS A 505 56.08 -3.19 -65.09
CA LYS A 505 55.73 -4.57 -64.69
C LYS A 505 54.40 -5.06 -65.27
N THR A 506 53.46 -4.17 -65.53
CA THR A 506 52.14 -4.52 -66.09
C THR A 506 52.18 -4.68 -67.61
N THR A 507 52.78 -3.73 -68.32
CA THR A 507 52.64 -3.59 -69.77
C THR A 507 53.91 -3.84 -70.57
N GLY A 508 55.08 -3.99 -69.92
CA GLY A 508 56.36 -4.19 -70.60
C GLY A 508 57.00 -2.93 -71.19
N GLU A 509 56.42 -1.75 -70.92
CA GLU A 509 56.92 -0.47 -71.45
C GLU A 509 58.35 -0.19 -70.99
N CYS A 510 59.28 0.10 -71.90
CA CYS A 510 60.63 0.48 -71.50
C CYS A 510 60.64 1.82 -70.74
N ILE A 511 61.14 1.82 -69.50
CA ILE A 511 61.24 3.04 -68.69
C ILE A 511 62.53 3.76 -69.06
N GLY A 512 62.40 4.95 -69.65
CA GLY A 512 63.55 5.74 -70.12
C GLY A 512 63.82 5.64 -71.61
N GLY A 513 62.89 5.07 -72.39
CA GLY A 513 62.97 5.04 -73.85
C GLY A 513 63.72 3.83 -74.41
N CYS A 514 64.03 3.91 -75.70
CA CYS A 514 64.63 2.88 -76.52
C CYS A 514 66.07 3.20 -76.89
N THR A 515 66.91 2.16 -76.86
CA THR A 515 68.27 2.23 -77.40
C THR A 515 68.26 2.69 -78.86
N SER A 516 69.37 3.28 -79.31
CA SER A 516 69.47 3.87 -80.64
C SER A 516 69.04 2.90 -81.75
N GLY A 517 68.15 3.35 -82.62
CA GLY A 517 67.64 2.57 -83.74
C GLY A 517 66.37 1.76 -83.47
N TRP A 518 65.81 1.86 -82.27
CA TRP A 518 64.58 1.19 -81.85
C TRP A 518 63.51 2.19 -81.40
N LYS A 519 62.25 1.81 -81.58
CA LYS A 519 61.04 2.53 -81.16
C LYS A 519 59.90 1.55 -80.89
N GLY A 520 58.77 2.08 -80.44
CA GLY A 520 57.66 1.26 -79.96
C GLY A 520 57.67 1.20 -78.44
N PHE A 521 56.55 0.78 -77.87
CA PHE A 521 56.34 0.86 -76.43
C PHE A 521 57.25 -0.11 -75.65
N MET A 522 57.61 -1.24 -76.25
CA MET A 522 58.57 -2.20 -75.73
C MET A 522 59.91 -2.15 -76.51
N CYS A 523 60.15 -1.10 -77.30
CA CYS A 523 61.33 -0.97 -78.16
C CYS A 523 61.52 -2.15 -79.13
N GLU A 524 60.42 -2.74 -79.58
CA GLU A 524 60.37 -3.97 -80.37
C GLU A 524 60.47 -3.72 -81.89
N ARG A 525 60.41 -2.45 -82.31
CA ARG A 525 60.45 -2.06 -83.73
C ARG A 525 61.70 -1.23 -84.02
N ILE A 526 62.26 -1.40 -85.21
CA ILE A 526 63.30 -0.49 -85.71
C ILE A 526 62.70 0.88 -86.09
N CYS A 527 63.54 1.91 -86.20
CA CYS A 527 63.12 3.23 -86.67
C CYS A 527 62.44 3.18 -88.04
N ASP A 528 61.43 4.02 -88.24
CA ASP A 528 60.79 4.18 -89.55
C ASP A 528 61.77 4.77 -90.58
N ASN A 529 61.44 4.62 -91.85
CA ASN A 529 62.18 5.24 -92.95
C ASN A 529 62.32 6.75 -92.72
N GLY A 530 63.58 7.22 -92.73
CA GLY A 530 63.89 8.63 -92.55
C GLY A 530 64.24 9.03 -91.11
N MET A 531 64.23 8.11 -90.14
CA MET A 531 64.64 8.40 -88.76
C MET A 531 65.70 7.43 -88.21
N TYR A 532 66.53 7.91 -87.29
CA TYR A 532 67.61 7.16 -86.64
C TYR A 532 67.91 7.67 -85.22
N GLY A 533 68.77 6.96 -84.48
CA GLY A 533 69.23 7.37 -83.14
C GLY A 533 68.30 6.94 -82.00
N GLU A 534 68.58 7.41 -80.78
CA GLU A 534 67.80 7.09 -79.57
C GLU A 534 66.35 7.54 -79.73
N ASP A 535 65.41 6.65 -79.39
CA ASP A 535 63.97 6.82 -79.64
C ASP A 535 63.60 7.23 -81.08
N CYS A 536 64.48 7.00 -82.05
CA CYS A 536 64.33 7.46 -83.43
C CYS A 536 64.09 8.97 -83.53
N SER A 537 64.65 9.76 -82.61
CA SER A 537 64.47 11.21 -82.52
C SER A 537 65.21 12.03 -83.57
N LYS A 538 66.09 11.41 -84.38
CA LYS A 538 66.90 12.11 -85.39
C LYS A 538 66.42 11.77 -86.78
N THR A 539 66.39 12.76 -87.67
CA THR A 539 66.02 12.56 -89.08
C THR A 539 67.25 12.23 -89.92
N CYS A 540 67.13 11.25 -90.81
CA CYS A 540 68.14 10.96 -91.84
C CYS A 540 68.39 12.20 -92.71
N GLY A 541 69.62 12.38 -93.20
CA GLY A 541 69.89 13.34 -94.27
C GLY A 541 69.43 12.83 -95.64
N PHE A 542 69.80 13.54 -96.70
CA PHE A 542 69.38 13.24 -98.07
C PHE A 542 70.20 12.09 -98.68
N CYS A 543 69.85 10.85 -98.33
CA CYS A 543 70.49 9.67 -98.89
C CYS A 543 70.14 9.48 -100.38
N PHE A 544 71.10 8.95 -101.15
CA PHE A 544 70.93 8.65 -102.58
C PHE A 544 69.68 7.78 -102.84
N ASN A 545 68.89 8.12 -103.88
CA ASN A 545 67.65 7.43 -104.24
C ASN A 545 66.63 7.23 -103.09
N ASN A 546 66.65 8.09 -102.07
CA ASN A 546 65.75 8.00 -100.91
C ASN A 546 65.90 6.70 -100.10
N THR A 547 67.05 6.01 -100.18
CA THR A 547 67.30 4.79 -99.41
C THR A 547 67.38 5.10 -97.91
N GLN A 548 66.83 4.22 -97.07
CA GLN A 548 66.81 4.39 -95.62
C GLN A 548 68.24 4.50 -95.06
N CYS A 549 68.50 5.53 -94.24
CA CYS A 549 69.77 5.64 -93.52
C CYS A 549 69.84 4.59 -92.40
N HIS A 550 71.06 4.22 -91.98
CA HIS A 550 71.24 3.21 -90.93
C HIS A 550 70.51 3.62 -89.64
N HIS A 551 69.50 2.85 -89.22
CA HIS A 551 68.58 3.21 -88.13
C HIS A 551 69.27 3.54 -86.79
N VAL A 552 70.44 2.96 -86.48
CA VAL A 552 71.21 3.32 -85.27
C VAL A 552 72.01 4.62 -85.44
N TYR A 553 72.81 4.76 -86.51
CA TYR A 553 73.86 5.78 -86.60
C TYR A 553 73.58 6.92 -87.60
N GLY A 554 72.57 6.75 -88.47
CA GLY A 554 72.11 7.76 -89.43
C GLY A 554 72.91 7.89 -90.71
N SER A 555 73.81 6.93 -90.98
CA SER A 555 74.66 6.95 -92.17
C SER A 555 73.93 6.46 -93.41
N CYS A 556 74.16 7.14 -94.54
CA CYS A 556 73.64 6.73 -95.85
C CYS A 556 74.62 5.74 -96.50
N LEU A 557 74.31 4.44 -96.46
CA LEU A 557 75.20 3.38 -96.92
C LEU A 557 75.53 3.44 -98.42
N GLN A 558 74.67 4.08 -99.22
CA GLN A 558 74.83 4.23 -100.67
C GLN A 558 75.28 5.64 -101.10
N GLY A 559 75.70 6.48 -100.16
CA GLY A 559 76.12 7.86 -100.43
C GLY A 559 74.95 8.85 -100.48
N CYS A 560 75.25 10.08 -100.90
CA CYS A 560 74.35 11.23 -100.79
C CYS A 560 73.62 11.56 -102.09
N GLY A 561 72.41 12.09 -101.95
CA GLY A 561 71.65 12.71 -103.05
C GLY A 561 72.34 13.97 -103.56
N SER A 562 72.02 14.36 -104.79
CA SER A 562 72.65 15.50 -105.48
C SER A 562 72.59 16.78 -104.64
N GLY A 563 73.76 17.38 -104.41
CA GLY A 563 73.89 18.62 -103.64
C GLY A 563 74.20 18.42 -102.16
N TYR A 564 74.28 17.17 -101.66
CA TYR A 564 74.61 16.85 -100.27
C TYR A 564 75.93 16.06 -100.11
N LEU A 565 76.68 16.30 -99.04
CA LEU A 565 77.97 15.66 -98.71
C LEU A 565 78.00 15.14 -97.25
N GLY A 566 79.03 14.36 -96.91
CA GLY A 566 79.21 13.75 -95.58
C GLY A 566 78.55 12.37 -95.44
N ASN A 567 78.96 11.55 -94.46
CA ASN A 567 78.45 10.18 -94.30
C ASN A 567 76.96 10.10 -93.88
N LYS A 568 76.37 11.21 -93.41
CA LYS A 568 74.94 11.35 -93.10
C LYS A 568 74.17 12.23 -94.09
N CYS A 569 74.84 12.76 -95.12
CA CYS A 569 74.22 13.53 -96.21
C CYS A 569 73.40 14.74 -95.76
N THR A 570 73.93 15.50 -94.81
CA THR A 570 73.32 16.72 -94.24
C THR A 570 74.03 18.01 -94.66
N GLU A 571 75.20 17.92 -95.31
CA GLU A 571 76.02 19.08 -95.70
C GLU A 571 75.72 19.49 -97.15
N VAL A 572 75.62 20.78 -97.51
CA VAL A 572 75.25 21.25 -98.86
C VAL A 572 76.39 21.98 -99.61
N THR A 573 76.40 21.93 -100.96
CA THR A 573 77.45 22.55 -101.80
C THR A 573 77.32 24.08 -101.99
N SER A 574 78.46 24.78 -102.06
CA SER A 574 78.64 26.23 -101.85
C SER A 574 78.22 27.15 -103.02
N LEU A 575 76.95 27.13 -103.44
CA LEU A 575 76.39 28.13 -104.38
C LEU A 575 75.03 28.73 -103.96
N MET A 576 74.54 28.42 -102.76
CA MET A 576 73.38 29.11 -102.18
C MET A 576 73.70 29.67 -100.80
N ALA A 577 74.52 30.72 -100.79
CA ALA A 577 74.69 31.61 -99.64
C ALA A 577 74.24 33.03 -100.04
N LYS A 578 72.98 33.38 -99.77
CA LYS A 578 72.60 34.79 -99.51
C LYS A 578 71.29 34.92 -98.72
N GLN A 579 71.42 35.70 -97.66
CA GLN A 579 70.41 36.54 -97.01
C GLN A 579 69.65 35.97 -95.79
N GLN A 580 69.91 36.67 -94.67
CA GLN A 580 69.00 37.02 -93.56
C GLN A 580 69.19 36.30 -92.20
N SER A 581 70.22 36.78 -91.47
CA SER A 581 70.11 37.45 -90.16
C SER A 581 69.76 36.64 -88.89
N CYS A 582 70.79 36.52 -88.01
CA CYS A 582 70.85 36.79 -86.56
C CYS A 582 69.73 36.25 -85.63
N GLU A 583 69.97 35.51 -84.55
CA GLU A 583 71.08 35.49 -83.57
C GLU A 583 71.12 34.17 -82.76
N HIS A 584 72.26 33.99 -82.09
CA HIS A 584 72.71 32.90 -81.21
C HIS A 584 71.73 32.52 -80.08
N SER A 585 71.56 31.23 -79.73
CA SER A 585 72.40 30.40 -78.83
C SER A 585 72.42 30.97 -77.38
N ILE A 586 72.21 30.25 -76.26
CA ILE A 586 72.55 28.87 -75.88
C ILE A 586 71.75 28.46 -74.61
N TYR A 587 71.79 27.16 -74.39
CA TYR A 587 71.33 26.26 -73.33
C TYR A 587 71.43 26.64 -71.83
N ILE A 588 70.43 26.10 -71.10
CA ILE A 588 70.44 25.39 -69.79
C ILE A 588 70.83 26.18 -68.53
N SER A 589 69.87 26.34 -67.61
CA SER A 589 69.79 25.44 -66.44
C SER A 589 68.55 25.67 -65.57
N ALA A 590 67.97 24.54 -65.17
CA ALA A 590 67.37 24.23 -63.88
C ALA A 590 66.74 25.36 -63.03
N GLY A 591 65.47 25.12 -62.66
CA GLY A 591 65.16 25.06 -61.23
C GLY A 591 64.79 26.35 -60.51
N VAL A 592 64.10 27.32 -61.15
CA VAL A 592 63.52 28.48 -60.42
C VAL A 592 62.05 28.80 -60.79
N LEU A 593 61.41 28.06 -61.70
CA LEU A 593 60.02 28.36 -62.14
C LEU A 593 58.91 27.45 -61.58
N ALA A 594 59.22 26.48 -60.72
CA ALA A 594 58.21 25.72 -59.97
C ALA A 594 58.10 26.16 -58.48
N THR A 595 59.12 26.84 -57.96
CA THR A 595 59.10 27.39 -56.59
C THR A 595 58.31 28.70 -56.49
N ILE A 596 58.20 29.48 -57.57
CA ILE A 596 57.38 30.72 -57.61
C ILE A 596 55.87 30.41 -57.72
N VAL A 597 55.47 29.30 -58.33
CA VAL A 597 54.06 28.88 -58.43
C VAL A 597 53.55 28.25 -57.12
N ILE A 598 54.41 27.55 -56.38
CA ILE A 598 54.05 26.97 -55.07
C ILE A 598 54.03 28.05 -53.97
N VAL A 599 54.96 29.02 -53.98
CA VAL A 599 54.93 30.16 -53.05
C VAL A 599 53.79 31.14 -53.36
N GLY A 600 53.45 31.34 -54.64
CA GLY A 600 52.32 32.17 -55.07
C GLY A 600 50.94 31.57 -54.78
N THR A 601 50.78 30.25 -54.85
CA THR A 601 49.53 29.56 -54.48
C THR A 601 49.33 29.52 -52.96
N ILE A 602 50.40 29.31 -52.18
CA ILE A 602 50.36 29.38 -50.71
C ILE A 602 50.07 30.81 -50.22
N LEU A 603 50.65 31.85 -50.84
CA LEU A 603 50.34 33.24 -50.52
C LEU A 603 48.90 33.64 -50.91
N ASN A 604 48.38 33.15 -52.05
CA ASN A 604 46.97 33.36 -52.42
C ASN A 604 45.99 32.61 -51.51
N LEU A 605 46.33 31.41 -51.04
CA LEU A 605 45.55 30.68 -50.03
C LEU A 605 45.58 31.37 -48.65
N LEU A 606 46.71 31.98 -48.26
CA LEU A 606 46.82 32.76 -47.02
C LEU A 606 46.07 34.10 -47.10
N ILE A 607 46.03 34.75 -48.28
CA ILE A 607 45.21 35.94 -48.53
C ILE A 607 43.71 35.58 -48.60
N TRP A 608 43.35 34.43 -49.19
CA TRP A 608 41.97 33.90 -49.20
C TRP A 608 41.49 33.53 -47.79
N LYS A 609 42.33 32.89 -46.97
CA LYS A 609 42.04 32.55 -45.56
C LYS A 609 41.92 33.80 -44.67
N ARG A 610 42.72 34.85 -44.92
CA ARG A 610 42.60 36.17 -44.26
C ARG A 610 41.37 36.98 -44.71
N LYS A 611 40.83 36.73 -45.91
CA LYS A 611 39.59 37.34 -46.42
C LYS A 611 38.33 36.58 -45.99
N HIS A 612 38.40 35.26 -45.78
CA HIS A 612 37.27 34.43 -45.35
C HIS A 612 37.06 34.40 -43.82
N GLN A 613 38.05 34.82 -43.02
CA GLN A 613 37.89 35.06 -41.58
C GLN A 613 37.16 36.37 -41.25
N LYS A 614 36.88 37.24 -42.23
CA LYS A 614 36.08 38.47 -42.08
C LYS A 614 34.58 38.30 -42.40
N LEU A 615 34.13 37.06 -42.67
CA LEU A 615 32.71 36.70 -42.89
C LEU A 615 32.17 35.61 -41.94
N LYS A 616 32.89 35.30 -40.84
CA LYS A 616 32.39 34.41 -39.77
C LYS A 616 32.39 35.05 -38.38
N ASN A 617 32.41 36.39 -38.34
CA ASN A 617 32.19 37.19 -37.13
C ASN A 617 30.73 37.66 -36.95
N ASN A 618 29.76 37.07 -37.66
CA ASN A 618 28.33 37.38 -37.51
C ASN A 618 27.41 36.14 -37.65
N SER A 619 27.85 34.97 -37.16
CA SER A 619 26.92 33.86 -36.83
C SER A 619 27.62 32.84 -35.94
N LYS A 620 27.74 33.17 -34.65
CA LYS A 620 27.74 32.23 -33.51
C LYS A 620 27.74 33.05 -32.20
N ASN A 621 26.68 33.85 -32.06
CA ASN A 621 26.09 34.23 -30.78
C ASN A 621 24.70 33.59 -30.73
N ILE A 622 24.67 32.27 -30.62
CA ILE A 622 23.73 31.54 -29.77
C ILE A 622 24.58 30.45 -29.11
N THR A 623 24.55 30.42 -27.79
CA THR A 623 25.18 29.49 -26.82
C THR A 623 26.68 29.64 -26.47
N ASN A 624 26.84 30.22 -25.26
CA ASN A 624 27.72 29.84 -24.15
C ASN A 624 29.06 30.58 -24.00
N SER A 625 29.00 31.59 -23.13
CA SER A 625 30.14 32.23 -22.49
C SER A 625 30.70 31.39 -21.33
N HIS A 626 32.01 31.14 -21.45
CA HIS A 626 33.07 31.34 -20.45
C HIS A 626 33.10 30.57 -19.10
N VAL A 627 34.25 30.19 -18.51
CA VAL A 627 35.65 29.83 -18.88
C VAL A 627 36.50 29.94 -17.59
N LEU A 628 37.28 28.87 -17.31
CA LEU A 628 38.65 28.73 -16.72
C LEU A 628 39.11 29.54 -15.47
N ASP A 629 39.78 28.86 -14.52
CA ASP A 629 41.26 28.70 -14.51
C ASP A 629 41.80 27.63 -13.52
N LYS A 630 42.96 27.04 -13.92
CA LYS A 630 44.11 26.44 -13.18
C LYS A 630 44.14 25.09 -12.41
N GLN A 631 45.27 24.40 -12.69
CA GLN A 631 45.88 23.14 -12.19
C GLN A 631 46.29 23.23 -10.69
N GLU A 632 46.39 22.14 -9.89
CA GLU A 632 47.38 21.04 -9.92
C GLU A 632 46.98 19.84 -8.99
N LYS A 633 47.62 18.67 -9.22
CA LYS A 633 47.51 17.29 -8.65
C LYS A 633 47.08 17.07 -7.18
N THR A 634 46.34 15.97 -6.88
CA THR A 634 46.77 14.69 -6.23
C THR A 634 45.54 13.73 -6.00
N ILE A 635 45.76 12.40 -5.99
CA ILE A 635 44.87 11.19 -5.91
C ILE A 635 44.36 10.92 -4.44
N PRO A 636 43.41 9.99 -4.05
CA PRO A 636 42.26 9.25 -4.68
C PRO A 636 40.89 9.27 -3.91
N SER A 637 39.86 8.62 -4.51
CA SER A 637 38.86 7.67 -3.93
C SER A 637 37.48 8.15 -3.40
N THR A 638 36.36 7.86 -4.10
CA THR A 638 35.27 6.87 -3.76
C THR A 638 33.98 7.02 -4.62
N TYR A 639 33.34 5.86 -4.88
CA TYR A 639 32.04 5.45 -5.51
C TYR A 639 30.79 6.36 -5.31
N ALA A 640 29.62 6.31 -6.01
CA ALA A 640 29.07 5.65 -7.22
C ALA A 640 27.61 6.20 -7.51
N GLU A 641 27.20 6.20 -8.80
CA GLU A 641 25.88 5.95 -9.47
C GLU A 641 24.54 6.64 -9.07
N LEU A 642 23.87 7.37 -10.00
CA LEU A 642 22.65 7.10 -10.86
C LEU A 642 21.30 6.96 -10.09
N GLY A 643 20.12 7.44 -10.50
CA GLY A 643 19.54 8.12 -11.68
C GLY A 643 18.00 8.29 -11.52
N ASP A 644 17.40 9.21 -12.31
CA ASP A 644 16.03 9.41 -12.88
C ASP A 644 14.78 8.63 -12.33
N ILE A 645 13.59 9.21 -12.05
CA ILE A 645 12.54 10.02 -12.79
C ILE A 645 11.31 9.18 -13.26
N ASP A 646 10.15 9.57 -12.71
CA ASP A 646 8.74 9.67 -13.19
C ASP A 646 7.77 8.54 -13.64
N LYS A 647 6.52 8.79 -13.21
CA LYS A 647 5.19 8.76 -13.90
C LYS A 647 4.28 7.52 -13.92
N GLN A 648 2.99 7.82 -13.74
CA GLN A 648 1.83 6.92 -13.87
C GLN A 648 0.67 7.60 -14.64
N HIS A 649 0.24 6.92 -15.71
CA HIS A 649 -1.11 6.60 -16.25
C HIS A 649 -2.31 7.58 -16.35
N THR A 650 -3.11 7.31 -17.39
CA THR A 650 -4.40 7.91 -17.79
C THR A 650 -5.49 6.86 -18.08
N TYR A 651 -6.72 7.19 -17.65
CA TYR A 651 -8.08 7.14 -18.25
C TYR A 651 -8.86 5.85 -18.67
N ASP A 652 -10.12 5.90 -18.21
CA ASP A 652 -11.41 5.22 -18.45
C ASP A 652 -11.88 4.85 -19.89
N ASP A 653 -12.78 3.84 -20.04
CA ASP A 653 -14.27 3.97 -20.16
C ASP A 653 -15.03 2.80 -20.90
N ILE A 654 -16.13 2.32 -20.27
CA ILE A 654 -17.48 1.79 -20.64
C ILE A 654 -17.81 0.87 -21.88
N HIS A 655 -18.53 -0.27 -21.67
CA HIS A 655 -19.95 -0.59 -22.06
C HIS A 655 -20.37 -2.09 -22.26
N HIS A 656 -21.48 -2.47 -21.59
CA HIS A 656 -22.63 -3.36 -21.93
C HIS A 656 -22.52 -4.85 -22.40
N TYR A 657 -23.31 -5.77 -21.77
CA TYR A 657 -24.43 -6.58 -22.33
C TYR A 657 -25.15 -7.45 -21.25
N SER A 658 -26.29 -8.07 -21.62
CA SER A 658 -27.51 -8.40 -20.84
C SER A 658 -27.80 -9.91 -20.51
N GLU A 659 -28.78 -10.14 -19.60
CA GLU A 659 -29.81 -11.25 -19.51
C GLU A 659 -29.34 -12.73 -19.35
N ALA A 660 -30.01 -13.72 -18.71
CA ALA A 660 -31.27 -13.91 -17.94
C ALA A 660 -31.27 -15.32 -17.25
N ASN A 661 -32.28 -15.55 -16.39
CA ASN A 661 -33.00 -16.81 -16.06
C ASN A 661 -32.79 -17.63 -14.74
N ASN A 662 -33.89 -17.64 -13.97
CA ASN A 662 -34.65 -18.75 -13.34
C ASN A 662 -34.16 -19.50 -12.08
N SER A 663 -34.90 -19.25 -10.98
CA SER A 663 -35.81 -20.18 -10.30
C SER A 663 -35.36 -21.64 -10.03
N LYS A 664 -34.92 -21.91 -8.80
CA LYS A 664 -35.49 -22.93 -7.90
C LYS A 664 -34.94 -22.80 -6.48
#